data_AF-A0A9P8BTE6-F1
#
_entry.id   AF-A0A9P8BTE6-F1
#
_cell.length_a   1.000
_cell.length_b   1.000
_cell.length_c   1.000
_cell.angle_alpha   90.00
_cell.angle_beta   90.00
_cell.angle_gamma   90.00
#
_symmetry.space_group_name_H-M   'P 1'
#
loop_
_entity.id
_entity.type
_entity.pdbx_description
1 polymer ?
#
loop_
_entity_poly.entity_id
_entity_poly.type
_entity_poly.pdbx_seq_one_letter_code
_entity_poly.pdbx_strand_id
1 'polypeptide(L)'
;MSVTAPTTAAPVSAQKTNYVKKPSQEEKDETLKEIEANMEKIRPRLNAVREAIASVTGKSESDPRTALRKRLGELRDKQAENKKGKQVKIDQLTTLNNSLKKKIADLKAIQDKLPFKTQDAVEAQINKLEKQLESGSLKLVEEKRILAEISSLKKAKKSVDAAQTQQVAIDEDKAAIAALKETIDDQTAKALSAEYEQIQAQLDEITKSKDEVWKKRNDLFDERTRLQKELDTEYQRKKAINDEYFNALREFSKHQQEMQVRKREEYQAKKQQELEEKRLAVAKEERELAEIPAFTNEIVTCDSVYKYLLQFSTDEKRIADAATVAPVDTPAANVRQVDTTANVPSGVMLAKKADKVEEVFFAGKSKKSRGPKEKKAEGNSFKLPLAVLEQLFELKVVVPTSPADLEKTLDALVAKRDGFKANQEKATAENKRKAEERIAKLTISESGEVTEAAPEKATEVEATAYLSPDTPISKRRVFIWAPSFNCVCGEPVIQLTNGAPTTKALATSATKTETGIDIKKHHVRNKNRQAPKSEDVYLLLLVKLYRFLARRTDSSFNKVVLKRLFMSRVNRPPMSVSRVARNMIGKDGKTAVIVGTVTDDNRFLEVPKLSIACLRITKSAKARVLKAGGEVITFDQLALRAPTGANTILLRGKKNTREAVKHFGMGPGKHAKPYVQSKGRKFEKARGRRASRGFKV
;
A
#
# COMPACT_ATOMS: atom_id res chain seq x y z
N MET A 1 -49.69 8.30 -53.59
CA MET A 1 -49.40 6.88 -53.88
C MET A 1 -48.42 6.36 -52.84
N SER A 2 -48.61 5.11 -52.43
CA SER A 2 -47.75 4.26 -51.59
C SER A 2 -47.34 4.75 -50.20
N VAL A 3 -48.20 4.36 -49.26
CA VAL A 3 -47.98 3.96 -47.86
C VAL A 3 -46.59 3.38 -47.57
N THR A 4 -45.92 3.91 -46.54
CA THR A 4 -45.00 3.13 -45.69
C THR A 4 -45.22 3.52 -44.23
N ALA A 5 -45.85 2.60 -43.49
CA ALA A 5 -46.15 2.73 -42.07
C ALA A 5 -44.86 2.63 -41.21
N PRO A 6 -44.74 3.40 -40.12
CA PRO A 6 -43.66 3.20 -39.16
C PRO A 6 -43.92 1.92 -38.35
N THR A 7 -42.91 1.05 -38.36
CA THR A 7 -42.85 -0.22 -37.65
C THR A 7 -43.12 -0.03 -36.15
N THR A 8 -44.12 -0.73 -35.65
CA THR A 8 -44.48 -0.86 -34.24
C THR A 8 -43.28 -1.38 -33.43
N ALA A 9 -42.69 -0.53 -32.58
CA ALA A 9 -41.70 -0.97 -31.62
C ALA A 9 -42.38 -1.84 -30.56
N ALA A 10 -41.97 -3.10 -30.48
CA ALA A 10 -42.41 -4.07 -29.48
C ALA A 10 -42.15 -3.54 -28.05
N PRO A 11 -43.01 -3.88 -27.07
CA PRO A 11 -42.81 -3.48 -25.68
C PRO A 11 -41.51 -4.10 -25.16
N VAL A 12 -40.55 -3.25 -24.80
CA VAL A 12 -39.30 -3.67 -24.16
C VAL A 12 -39.68 -4.33 -22.84
N SER A 13 -39.53 -5.65 -22.80
CA SER A 13 -39.77 -6.47 -21.60
C SER A 13 -39.03 -5.85 -20.42
N ALA A 14 -39.77 -5.51 -19.36
CA ALA A 14 -39.20 -5.00 -18.12
C ALA A 14 -38.15 -5.99 -17.59
N GLN A 15 -36.87 -5.70 -17.84
CA GLN A 15 -35.76 -6.44 -17.28
C GLN A 15 -35.84 -6.31 -15.76
N LYS A 16 -36.01 -7.45 -15.08
CA LYS A 16 -35.94 -7.54 -13.61
C LYS A 16 -34.65 -6.84 -13.17
N THR A 17 -34.76 -5.70 -12.49
CA THR A 17 -33.62 -5.03 -11.90
C THR A 17 -32.96 -6.01 -10.93
N ASN A 18 -31.71 -6.39 -11.20
CA ASN A 18 -30.91 -7.26 -10.34
C ASN A 18 -30.69 -6.56 -8.98
N TYR A 19 -31.64 -6.73 -8.06
CA TYR A 19 -31.55 -6.17 -6.73
C TYR A 19 -30.46 -6.91 -5.93
N VAL A 20 -29.29 -6.28 -5.80
CA VAL A 20 -28.22 -6.78 -4.94
C VAL A 20 -28.59 -6.53 -3.48
N LYS A 21 -28.87 -7.59 -2.71
CA LYS A 21 -29.17 -7.51 -1.27
C LYS A 21 -27.92 -7.12 -0.50
N LYS A 22 -28.05 -6.20 0.47
CA LYS A 22 -26.94 -5.83 1.36
C LYS A 22 -26.53 -7.06 2.21
N PRO A 23 -25.23 -7.40 2.27
CA PRO A 23 -24.74 -8.49 3.12
C PRO A 23 -25.07 -8.25 4.60
N SER A 24 -25.52 -9.30 5.29
CA SER A 24 -25.81 -9.26 6.73
C SER A 24 -24.49 -9.20 7.52
N GLN A 25 -24.40 -8.27 8.47
CA GLN A 25 -23.23 -8.16 9.33
C GLN A 25 -23.32 -9.09 10.56
N GLU A 26 -24.55 -9.40 10.99
CA GLU A 26 -24.80 -10.25 12.17
C GLU A 26 -24.35 -11.68 11.91
N GLU A 27 -24.71 -12.26 10.76
CA GLU A 27 -24.30 -13.61 10.32
C GLU A 27 -22.77 -13.76 10.24
N LYS A 28 -22.09 -12.70 9.78
CA LYS A 28 -20.63 -12.65 9.76
C LYS A 28 -20.07 -12.65 11.18
N ASP A 29 -20.61 -11.82 12.07
CA ASP A 29 -20.09 -11.67 13.42
C ASP A 29 -20.34 -12.94 14.27
N GLU A 30 -21.43 -13.67 14.01
CA GLU A 30 -21.71 -14.98 14.61
C GLU A 30 -20.71 -16.04 14.15
N THR A 31 -20.53 -16.19 12.84
CA THR A 31 -19.56 -17.16 12.28
C THR A 31 -18.12 -16.85 12.70
N LEU A 32 -17.75 -15.58 12.84
CA LEU A 32 -16.44 -15.18 13.35
C LEU A 32 -16.24 -15.53 14.83
N LYS A 33 -17.27 -15.42 15.67
CA LYS A 33 -17.20 -15.82 17.09
C LYS A 33 -16.98 -17.33 17.23
N GLU A 34 -17.66 -18.13 16.42
CA GLU A 34 -17.47 -19.59 16.40
C GLU A 34 -16.03 -19.97 16.03
N ILE A 35 -15.49 -19.36 14.97
CA ILE A 35 -14.11 -19.58 14.53
C ILE A 35 -13.11 -19.12 15.61
N GLU A 36 -13.33 -17.96 16.22
CA GLU A 36 -12.48 -17.45 17.30
C GLU A 36 -12.49 -18.37 18.53
N ALA A 37 -13.65 -18.91 18.90
CA ALA A 37 -13.75 -19.89 19.99
C ALA A 37 -12.99 -21.20 19.68
N ASN A 38 -13.00 -21.66 18.43
CA ASN A 38 -12.22 -22.83 18.02
C ASN A 38 -10.71 -22.57 18.06
N MET A 39 -10.28 -21.38 17.63
CA MET A 39 -8.88 -20.97 17.71
C MET A 39 -8.39 -20.85 19.15
N GLU A 40 -9.22 -20.36 20.08
CA GLU A 40 -8.89 -20.28 21.50
C GLU A 40 -8.73 -21.66 22.15
N LYS A 41 -9.40 -22.70 21.66
CA LYS A 41 -9.18 -24.09 22.11
C LYS A 41 -7.86 -24.68 21.62
N ILE A 42 -7.42 -24.33 20.41
CA ILE A 42 -6.21 -24.90 19.77
C ILE A 42 -4.92 -24.23 20.28
N ARG A 43 -4.93 -22.91 20.46
CA ARG A 43 -3.76 -22.13 20.91
C ARG A 43 -3.06 -22.64 22.18
N PRO A 44 -3.75 -22.92 23.30
CA PRO A 44 -3.09 -23.37 24.53
C PRO A 44 -2.48 -24.77 24.35
N ARG A 45 -3.14 -25.67 23.60
CA ARG A 45 -2.61 -27.00 23.29
C ARG A 45 -1.32 -26.91 22.48
N LEU A 46 -1.28 -26.04 21.47
CA LEU A 46 -0.09 -25.80 20.65
C LEU A 46 1.06 -25.21 21.47
N ASN A 47 0.77 -24.30 22.40
CA ASN A 47 1.79 -23.74 23.29
C ASN A 47 2.36 -24.80 24.26
N ALA A 48 1.50 -25.64 24.85
CA ALA A 48 1.94 -26.73 25.71
C ALA A 48 2.85 -27.71 24.97
N VAL A 49 2.52 -28.08 23.73
CA VAL A 49 3.39 -28.94 22.90
C VAL A 49 4.71 -28.24 22.55
N ARG A 50 4.70 -26.92 22.28
CA ARG A 50 5.94 -26.15 22.03
C ARG A 50 6.84 -26.07 23.25
N GLU A 51 6.27 -25.92 24.44
CA GLU A 51 7.01 -25.93 25.71
C GLU A 51 7.60 -27.33 26.00
N ALA A 52 6.83 -28.40 25.73
CA ALA A 52 7.32 -29.78 25.83
C ALA A 52 8.46 -30.08 24.83
N ILE A 53 8.40 -29.54 23.61
CA ILE A 53 9.52 -29.66 22.66
C ILE A 53 10.75 -28.91 23.18
N ALA A 54 10.57 -27.71 23.75
CA ALA A 54 11.66 -26.90 24.27
C ALA A 54 12.38 -27.58 25.46
N SER A 55 11.64 -28.27 26.33
CA SER A 55 12.25 -29.03 27.44
C SER A 55 13.04 -30.25 26.96
N VAL A 56 12.57 -30.94 25.91
CA VAL A 56 13.25 -32.11 25.33
C VAL A 56 14.48 -31.73 24.48
N THR A 57 14.55 -30.50 23.95
CA THR A 57 15.61 -30.05 23.03
C THR A 57 16.77 -29.29 23.69
N GLY A 58 16.87 -29.29 25.03
CA GLY A 58 17.97 -28.68 25.78
C GLY A 58 19.37 -29.12 25.30
N LYS A 59 20.37 -28.23 25.44
CA LYS A 59 21.73 -28.36 24.88
C LYS A 59 22.37 -29.72 25.20
N SER A 60 22.78 -30.43 24.13
CA SER A 60 23.57 -31.66 24.22
C SER A 60 24.93 -31.39 24.84
N GLU A 61 25.18 -32.00 25.98
CA GLU A 61 26.52 -32.21 26.53
C GLU A 61 27.31 -33.14 25.58
N SER A 62 28.64 -33.02 25.56
CA SER A 62 29.55 -33.79 24.69
C SER A 62 29.22 -35.29 24.75
N ASP A 63 28.89 -35.90 23.61
CA ASP A 63 28.25 -37.21 23.53
C ASP A 63 29.15 -38.32 24.16
N PRO A 64 28.84 -38.83 25.37
CA PRO A 64 29.64 -39.85 26.06
C PRO A 64 29.77 -41.14 25.25
N ARG A 65 28.84 -41.36 24.30
CA ARG A 65 28.87 -42.45 23.33
C ARG A 65 30.13 -42.46 22.47
N THR A 66 30.65 -41.29 22.09
CA THR A 66 31.84 -41.20 21.22
C THR A 66 33.09 -41.64 21.95
N ALA A 67 33.23 -41.24 23.22
CA ALA A 67 34.33 -41.68 24.08
C ALA A 67 34.28 -43.19 24.36
N LEU A 68 33.09 -43.72 24.68
CA LEU A 68 32.91 -45.16 24.93
C LEU A 68 33.15 -46.00 23.67
N ARG A 69 32.73 -45.53 22.48
CA ARG A 69 33.03 -46.19 21.19
C ARG A 69 34.52 -46.23 20.90
N LYS A 70 35.23 -45.12 21.18
CA LYS A 70 36.69 -45.06 21.03
C LYS A 70 37.36 -46.06 21.97
N ARG A 71 36.95 -46.10 23.25
CA ARG A 71 37.46 -47.04 24.24
C ARG A 71 37.19 -48.50 23.86
N LEU A 72 36.02 -48.79 23.30
CA LEU A 72 35.67 -50.12 22.80
C LEU A 72 36.55 -50.51 21.60
N GLY A 73 36.87 -49.56 20.71
CA GLY A 73 37.88 -49.74 19.65
C GLY A 73 39.26 -50.10 20.22
N GLU A 74 39.75 -49.32 21.18
CA GLU A 74 41.04 -49.58 21.85
C GLU A 74 41.08 -50.94 22.55
N LEU A 75 39.97 -51.36 23.18
CA LEU A 75 39.86 -52.68 23.80
C LEU A 75 39.87 -53.81 22.76
N ARG A 76 39.24 -53.62 21.61
CA ARG A 76 39.30 -54.58 20.49
C ARG A 76 40.71 -54.71 19.94
N ASP A 77 41.42 -53.60 19.79
CA ASP A 77 42.81 -53.60 19.33
C ASP A 77 43.71 -54.34 20.33
N LYS A 78 43.56 -54.08 21.64
CA LYS A 78 44.28 -54.81 22.70
C LYS A 78 43.94 -56.30 22.75
N GLN A 79 42.68 -56.67 22.56
CA GLN A 79 42.27 -58.07 22.47
C GLN A 79 42.88 -58.76 21.23
N ALA A 80 42.94 -58.06 20.10
CA ALA A 80 43.56 -58.57 18.87
C ALA A 80 45.09 -58.72 19.02
N GLU A 81 45.76 -57.77 19.67
CA GLU A 81 47.18 -57.83 20.00
C GLU A 81 47.50 -58.99 20.96
N ASN A 82 46.72 -59.15 22.03
CA ASN A 82 46.88 -60.28 22.96
C ASN A 82 46.62 -61.63 22.27
N LYS A 83 45.64 -61.70 21.36
CA LYS A 83 45.38 -62.92 20.57
C LYS A 83 46.55 -63.25 19.64
N LYS A 84 47.13 -62.25 18.96
CA LYS A 84 48.33 -62.42 18.13
C LYS A 84 49.54 -62.85 18.96
N GLY A 85 49.80 -62.20 20.10
CA GLY A 85 50.89 -62.55 21.01
C GLY A 85 50.74 -63.96 21.57
N LYS A 86 49.52 -64.36 21.93
CA LYS A 86 49.21 -65.74 22.36
C LYS A 86 49.43 -66.75 21.23
N GLN A 87 49.03 -66.44 20.00
CA GLN A 87 49.24 -67.33 18.84
C GLN A 87 50.73 -67.56 18.59
N VAL A 88 51.56 -66.51 18.62
CA VAL A 88 53.03 -66.63 18.46
C VAL A 88 53.63 -67.55 19.53
N LYS A 89 53.22 -67.40 20.80
CA LYS A 89 53.66 -68.28 21.90
C LYS A 89 53.20 -69.72 21.70
N ILE A 90 51.98 -69.95 21.19
CA ILE A 90 51.47 -71.29 20.85
C ILE A 90 52.26 -71.91 19.69
N ASP A 91 52.60 -71.13 18.66
CA ASP A 91 53.39 -71.59 17.51
C ASP A 91 54.83 -71.93 17.93
N GLN A 92 55.43 -71.15 18.84
CA GLN A 92 56.72 -71.45 19.47
C GLN A 92 56.65 -72.73 20.31
N LEU A 93 55.60 -72.89 21.11
CA LEU A 93 55.39 -74.06 21.95
C LEU A 93 55.16 -75.33 21.11
N THR A 94 54.41 -75.25 20.01
CA THR A 94 54.25 -76.39 19.08
C THR A 94 55.55 -76.75 18.39
N THR A 95 56.35 -75.75 17.97
CA THR A 95 57.68 -75.95 17.39
C THR A 95 58.63 -76.64 18.36
N LEU A 96 58.73 -76.13 19.60
CA LEU A 96 59.57 -76.72 20.64
C LEU A 96 59.08 -78.11 21.08
N ASN A 97 57.77 -78.35 21.14
CA ASN A 97 57.26 -79.70 21.40
C ASN A 97 57.60 -80.68 20.27
N ASN A 98 57.60 -80.22 19.01
CA ASN A 98 57.99 -81.04 17.87
C ASN A 98 59.51 -81.28 17.84
N SER A 99 60.35 -80.29 18.19
CA SER A 99 61.80 -80.49 18.34
C SER A 99 62.11 -81.43 19.48
N LEU A 100 61.48 -81.25 20.65
CA LEU A 100 61.62 -82.11 21.81
C LEU A 100 61.24 -83.56 21.48
N LYS A 101 60.10 -83.78 20.79
CA LYS A 101 59.69 -85.12 20.34
C LYS A 101 60.72 -85.77 19.43
N LYS A 102 61.29 -85.02 18.47
CA LYS A 102 62.34 -85.51 17.57
C LYS A 102 63.63 -85.83 18.33
N LYS A 103 64.13 -84.90 19.15
CA LYS A 103 65.34 -85.10 19.98
C LYS A 103 65.18 -86.29 20.94
N ILE A 104 64.01 -86.49 21.54
CA ILE A 104 63.73 -87.67 22.39
C ILE A 104 63.75 -88.96 21.56
N ALA A 105 63.17 -88.96 20.35
CA ALA A 105 63.20 -90.12 19.48
C ALA A 105 64.63 -90.44 19.00
N ASP A 106 65.41 -89.41 18.65
CA ASP A 106 66.81 -89.53 18.24
C ASP A 106 67.69 -90.02 19.40
N LEU A 107 67.49 -89.47 20.60
CA LEU A 107 68.18 -89.92 21.81
C LEU A 107 67.87 -91.38 22.13
N LYS A 108 66.60 -91.81 22.02
CA LYS A 108 66.22 -93.22 22.16
C LYS A 108 66.89 -94.10 21.11
N ALA A 109 66.88 -93.68 19.85
CA ALA A 109 67.51 -94.42 18.75
C ALA A 109 69.05 -94.52 18.90
N ILE A 110 69.69 -93.53 19.52
CA ILE A 110 71.11 -93.57 19.88
C ILE A 110 71.32 -94.49 21.10
N GLN A 111 70.49 -94.37 22.14
CA GLN A 111 70.56 -95.20 23.34
C GLN A 111 70.35 -96.69 23.05
N ASP A 112 69.41 -97.05 22.16
CA ASP A 112 69.14 -98.45 21.79
C ASP A 112 70.30 -99.12 21.03
N LYS A 113 71.18 -98.32 20.40
CA LYS A 113 72.36 -98.81 19.66
C LYS A 113 73.64 -98.85 20.49
N LEU A 114 73.62 -98.29 21.71
CA LEU A 114 74.81 -98.13 22.54
C LEU A 114 75.00 -99.32 23.50
N PRO A 115 76.16 -100.01 23.46
CA PRO A 115 76.47 -101.08 24.41
C PRO A 115 76.74 -100.58 25.84
N PHE A 116 77.06 -99.28 26.01
CA PHE A 116 77.35 -98.66 27.31
C PHE A 116 76.67 -97.29 27.42
N LYS A 117 76.17 -96.97 28.61
CA LYS A 117 75.33 -95.77 28.86
C LYS A 117 76.12 -94.51 29.23
N THR A 118 77.32 -94.66 29.77
CA THR A 118 78.16 -93.54 30.23
C THR A 118 79.51 -93.55 29.54
N GLN A 119 80.05 -92.37 29.27
CA GLN A 119 81.34 -92.20 28.60
C GLN A 119 82.47 -92.87 29.40
N ASP A 120 82.45 -92.68 30.73
CA ASP A 120 83.41 -93.26 31.67
C ASP A 120 83.43 -94.79 31.63
N ALA A 121 82.27 -95.42 31.40
CA ALA A 121 82.18 -96.88 31.31
C ALA A 121 82.80 -97.44 30.01
N VAL A 122 82.67 -96.73 28.88
CA VAL A 122 83.30 -97.10 27.61
C VAL A 122 84.81 -96.97 27.71
N GLU A 123 85.30 -95.87 28.28
CA GLU A 123 86.73 -95.60 28.47
C GLU A 123 87.37 -96.62 29.43
N ALA A 124 86.70 -96.97 30.52
CA ALA A 124 87.15 -98.01 31.43
C ALA A 124 87.29 -99.38 30.74
N GLN A 125 86.40 -99.71 29.81
CA GLN A 125 86.44 -100.97 29.06
C GLN A 125 87.51 -100.97 27.96
N ILE A 126 87.69 -99.87 27.24
CA ILE A 126 88.81 -99.68 26.29
C ILE A 126 90.14 -99.87 27.02
N ASN A 127 90.32 -99.21 28.16
CA ASN A 127 91.54 -99.29 28.96
C ASN A 127 91.82 -100.72 29.47
N LYS A 128 90.77 -101.51 29.76
CA LYS A 128 90.92 -102.93 30.13
C LYS A 128 91.37 -103.79 28.95
N LEU A 129 90.78 -103.58 27.77
CA LEU A 129 91.13 -104.33 26.56
C LEU A 129 92.51 -103.94 26.01
N GLU A 130 92.91 -102.67 26.09
CA GLU A 130 94.26 -102.20 25.71
C GLU A 130 95.33 -102.85 26.61
N LYS A 131 95.08 -102.93 27.93
CA LYS A 131 95.96 -103.66 28.87
C LYS A 131 96.07 -105.16 28.58
N GLN A 132 94.99 -105.78 28.09
CA GLN A 132 95.02 -107.20 27.69
C GLN A 132 95.80 -107.45 26.39
N LEU A 133 95.93 -106.44 25.53
CA LEU A 133 96.75 -106.51 24.31
C LEU A 133 98.23 -106.32 24.62
N GLU A 134 98.55 -105.41 25.54
CA GLU A 134 99.93 -105.15 26.01
C GLU A 134 100.55 -106.36 26.71
N SER A 135 99.76 -107.27 27.30
CA SER A 135 100.27 -108.46 27.99
C SER A 135 100.80 -109.58 27.08
N GLY A 136 100.63 -109.48 25.75
CA GLY A 136 101.35 -110.29 24.74
C GLY A 136 101.11 -111.81 24.74
N SER A 137 100.10 -112.31 25.46
CA SER A 137 99.89 -113.75 25.72
C SER A 137 98.81 -114.41 24.84
N LEU A 138 98.34 -113.74 23.79
CA LEU A 138 97.15 -114.15 23.03
C LEU A 138 97.50 -114.62 21.61
N LYS A 139 96.65 -115.50 21.06
CA LYS A 139 96.83 -115.95 19.67
C LYS A 139 96.51 -114.79 18.72
N LEU A 140 97.15 -114.72 17.55
CA LEU A 140 96.94 -113.67 16.54
C LEU A 140 95.45 -113.42 16.16
N VAL A 141 94.61 -114.45 16.29
CA VAL A 141 93.15 -114.35 16.06
C VAL A 141 92.45 -113.55 17.16
N GLU A 142 92.88 -113.71 18.41
CA GLU A 142 92.33 -113.05 19.60
C GLU A 142 92.78 -111.59 19.68
N GLU A 143 94.04 -111.28 19.34
CA GLU A 143 94.54 -109.90 19.25
C GLU A 143 93.77 -109.09 18.19
N LYS A 144 93.54 -109.68 17.00
CA LYS A 144 92.73 -109.06 15.96
C LYS A 144 91.28 -108.83 16.42
N ARG A 145 90.73 -109.74 17.25
CA ARG A 145 89.39 -109.61 17.81
C ARG A 145 89.30 -108.49 18.86
N ILE A 146 90.28 -108.39 19.76
CA ILE A 146 90.35 -107.33 20.78
C ILE A 146 90.61 -105.96 20.14
N LEU A 147 91.49 -105.87 19.12
CA LEU A 147 91.68 -104.62 18.36
C LEU A 147 90.40 -104.19 17.62
N ALA A 148 89.66 -105.16 17.05
CA ALA A 148 88.35 -104.87 16.46
C ALA A 148 87.33 -104.39 17.52
N GLU A 149 87.41 -104.90 18.74
CA GLU A 149 86.58 -104.50 19.88
C GLU A 149 86.96 -103.11 20.44
N ILE A 150 88.26 -102.79 20.57
CA ILE A 150 88.72 -101.44 20.93
C ILE A 150 88.27 -100.42 19.87
N SER A 151 88.38 -100.78 18.59
CA SER A 151 87.89 -99.93 17.49
C SER A 151 86.37 -99.75 17.55
N SER A 152 85.61 -100.79 17.90
CA SER A 152 84.15 -100.69 18.07
C SER A 152 83.76 -99.86 19.29
N LEU A 153 84.48 -99.97 20.41
CA LEU A 153 84.28 -99.16 21.61
C LEU A 153 84.66 -97.69 21.41
N LYS A 154 85.74 -97.38 20.69
CA LYS A 154 86.10 -96.00 20.33
C LYS A 154 85.03 -95.35 19.43
N LYS A 155 84.38 -96.13 18.57
CA LYS A 155 83.19 -95.68 17.81
C LYS A 155 81.96 -95.51 18.73
N ALA A 156 81.77 -96.41 19.70
CA ALA A 156 80.70 -96.29 20.69
C ALA A 156 80.86 -95.04 21.57
N LYS A 157 82.08 -94.66 21.97
CA LYS A 157 82.36 -93.42 22.73
C LYS A 157 81.82 -92.18 22.02
N LYS A 158 82.12 -92.02 20.72
CA LYS A 158 81.59 -90.91 19.91
C LYS A 158 80.06 -90.89 19.87
N SER A 159 79.42 -92.05 19.88
CA SER A 159 77.97 -92.17 19.95
C SER A 159 77.39 -91.83 21.34
N VAL A 160 78.13 -92.07 22.44
CA VAL A 160 77.74 -91.66 23.81
C VAL A 160 77.86 -90.14 23.97
N ASP A 161 78.92 -89.51 23.47
CA ASP A 161 79.08 -88.04 23.49
C ASP A 161 77.94 -87.35 22.72
N ALA A 162 77.53 -87.94 21.60
CA ALA A 162 76.36 -87.51 20.84
C ALA A 162 75.06 -87.65 21.65
N ALA A 163 74.89 -88.73 22.43
CA ALA A 163 73.73 -88.92 23.30
C ALA A 163 73.67 -87.90 24.45
N GLN A 164 74.81 -87.60 25.09
CA GLN A 164 74.90 -86.62 26.17
C GLN A 164 74.58 -85.20 25.66
N THR A 165 75.09 -84.85 24.48
CA THR A 165 74.78 -83.57 23.82
C THR A 165 73.28 -83.46 23.51
N GLN A 166 72.64 -84.54 23.08
CA GLN A 166 71.18 -84.57 22.85
C GLN A 166 70.38 -84.46 24.16
N GLN A 167 70.87 -85.03 25.28
CA GLN A 167 70.20 -84.96 26.58
C GLN A 167 70.18 -83.53 27.13
N VAL A 168 71.30 -82.80 27.07
CA VAL A 168 71.37 -81.39 27.47
C VAL A 168 70.39 -80.54 26.64
N ALA A 169 70.38 -80.75 25.32
CA ALA A 169 69.47 -80.04 24.40
C ALA A 169 67.97 -80.37 24.61
N ILE A 170 67.64 -81.49 25.24
CA ILE A 170 66.27 -81.89 25.62
C ILE A 170 65.83 -81.17 26.89
N ASP A 171 66.73 -81.07 27.88
CA ASP A 171 66.40 -80.43 29.16
C ASP A 171 66.33 -78.89 29.01
N GLU A 172 67.12 -78.31 28.10
CA GLU A 172 66.96 -76.93 27.63
C GLU A 172 65.60 -76.69 26.96
N ASP A 173 65.18 -77.55 26.01
CA ASP A 173 63.86 -77.45 25.36
C ASP A 173 62.70 -77.60 26.37
N LYS A 174 62.83 -78.50 27.37
CA LYS A 174 61.82 -78.66 28.44
C LYS A 174 61.72 -77.42 29.32
N ALA A 175 62.85 -76.82 29.70
CA ALA A 175 62.87 -75.59 30.48
C ALA A 175 62.24 -74.43 29.69
N ALA A 176 62.54 -74.31 28.39
CA ALA A 176 61.93 -73.32 27.51
C ALA A 176 60.41 -73.50 27.34
N ILE A 177 59.93 -74.75 27.23
CA ILE A 177 58.49 -75.05 27.15
C ILE A 177 57.78 -74.72 28.46
N ALA A 178 58.39 -75.01 29.62
CA ALA A 178 57.81 -74.68 30.93
C ALA A 178 57.67 -73.16 31.10
N ALA A 179 58.70 -72.39 30.76
CA ALA A 179 58.66 -70.93 30.78
C ALA A 179 57.59 -70.35 29.83
N LEU A 180 57.45 -70.89 28.62
CA LEU A 180 56.41 -70.43 27.67
C LEU A 180 54.99 -70.71 28.17
N LYS A 181 54.75 -71.84 28.86
CA LYS A 181 53.41 -72.19 29.39
C LYS A 181 52.93 -71.21 30.46
N GLU A 182 53.80 -70.79 31.38
CA GLU A 182 53.42 -69.83 32.43
C GLU A 182 53.01 -68.47 31.86
N THR A 183 53.60 -68.06 30.73
CA THR A 183 53.25 -66.80 30.07
C THR A 183 51.96 -66.82 29.23
N ILE A 184 51.26 -67.96 29.15
CA ILE A 184 50.03 -68.14 28.36
C ILE A 184 48.75 -68.01 29.21
N ASP A 185 48.85 -68.20 30.53
CA ASP A 185 47.73 -68.06 31.48
C ASP A 185 47.44 -66.58 31.81
N ASP A 186 46.95 -65.86 30.79
CA ASP A 186 46.71 -64.42 30.85
C ASP A 186 45.40 -64.07 31.60
N GLN A 187 45.51 -63.78 32.90
CA GLN A 187 44.46 -63.11 33.69
C GLN A 187 44.03 -61.77 33.06
N THR A 188 44.93 -61.15 32.31
CA THR A 188 44.76 -59.89 31.56
C THR A 188 43.69 -59.98 30.46
N ALA A 189 43.57 -61.12 29.77
CA ALA A 189 42.59 -61.32 28.70
C ALA A 189 41.15 -61.40 29.22
N LYS A 190 40.96 -62.03 30.40
CA LYS A 190 39.64 -62.10 31.07
C LYS A 190 39.19 -60.73 31.55
N ALA A 191 40.10 -59.92 32.11
CA ALA A 191 39.81 -58.55 32.53
C ALA A 191 39.39 -57.65 31.35
N LEU A 192 40.11 -57.73 30.22
CA LEU A 192 39.77 -56.97 29.00
C LEU A 192 38.40 -57.38 28.41
N SER A 193 38.02 -58.66 28.50
CA SER A 193 36.69 -59.13 28.08
C SER A 193 35.57 -58.58 28.96
N ALA A 194 35.78 -58.55 30.28
CA ALA A 194 34.81 -58.00 31.23
C ALA A 194 34.63 -56.48 31.04
N GLU A 195 35.72 -55.72 30.86
CA GLU A 195 35.65 -54.28 30.54
C GLU A 195 34.88 -54.02 29.23
N TYR A 196 35.09 -54.88 28.22
CA TYR A 196 34.39 -54.78 26.94
C TYR A 196 32.87 -54.98 27.09
N GLU A 197 32.44 -56.02 27.81
CA GLU A 197 31.02 -56.30 28.05
C GLU A 197 30.34 -55.19 28.86
N GLN A 198 31.02 -54.64 29.86
CA GLN A 198 30.52 -53.50 30.65
C GLN A 198 30.32 -52.25 29.79
N ILE A 199 31.30 -51.89 28.96
CA ILE A 199 31.20 -50.71 28.07
C ILE A 199 30.14 -50.93 26.99
N GLN A 200 30.01 -52.15 26.46
CA GLN A 200 28.98 -52.50 25.50
C GLN A 200 27.58 -52.37 26.12
N ALA A 201 27.37 -52.89 27.33
CA ALA A 201 26.10 -52.74 28.05
C ALA A 201 25.74 -51.27 28.31
N GLN A 202 26.71 -50.43 28.68
CA GLN A 202 26.52 -48.98 28.83
C GLN A 202 26.12 -48.32 27.50
N LEU A 203 26.71 -48.72 26.37
CA LEU A 203 26.35 -48.23 25.05
C LEU A 203 24.92 -48.59 24.65
N ASP A 204 24.49 -49.81 24.96
CA ASP A 204 23.16 -50.32 24.62
C ASP A 204 22.08 -49.60 25.45
N GLU A 205 22.35 -49.33 26.73
CA GLU A 205 21.46 -48.54 27.60
C GLU A 205 21.34 -47.07 27.15
N ILE A 206 22.47 -46.44 26.78
CA ILE A 206 22.47 -45.09 26.19
C ILE A 206 21.70 -45.07 24.86
N THR A 207 21.78 -46.14 24.08
CA THR A 207 21.06 -46.22 22.79
C THR A 207 19.55 -46.36 23.02
N LYS A 208 19.12 -47.24 23.93
CA LYS A 208 17.69 -47.41 24.28
C LYS A 208 17.07 -46.12 24.81
N SER A 209 17.72 -45.46 25.76
CA SER A 209 17.23 -44.19 26.33
C SER A 209 17.13 -43.09 25.26
N LYS A 210 18.08 -43.01 24.33
CA LYS A 210 18.01 -42.08 23.19
C LYS A 210 16.87 -42.42 22.22
N ASP A 211 16.64 -43.70 21.93
CA ASP A 211 15.55 -44.12 21.04
C ASP A 211 14.17 -43.77 21.63
N GLU A 212 13.99 -43.93 22.94
CA GLU A 212 12.76 -43.50 23.63
C GLU A 212 12.57 -41.98 23.58
N VAL A 213 13.62 -41.21 23.85
CA VAL A 213 13.59 -39.74 23.75
C VAL A 213 13.28 -39.31 22.32
N TRP A 214 13.87 -39.99 21.32
CA TRP A 214 13.62 -39.72 19.90
C TRP A 214 12.17 -39.98 19.50
N LYS A 215 11.58 -41.11 19.94
CA LYS A 215 10.15 -41.41 19.71
C LYS A 215 9.24 -40.34 20.32
N LYS A 216 9.41 -40.05 21.61
CA LYS A 216 8.64 -38.99 22.32
C LYS A 216 8.78 -37.64 21.62
N ARG A 217 9.99 -37.31 21.13
CA ARG A 217 10.26 -36.09 20.40
C ARG A 217 9.49 -36.04 19.07
N ASN A 218 9.47 -37.13 18.30
CA ASN A 218 8.77 -37.18 17.03
C ASN A 218 7.24 -37.07 17.22
N ASP A 219 6.69 -37.77 18.20
CA ASP A 219 5.26 -37.69 18.53
C ASP A 219 4.85 -36.23 18.84
N LEU A 220 5.66 -35.52 19.64
CA LEU A 220 5.45 -34.09 19.93
C LEU A 220 5.54 -33.21 18.67
N PHE A 221 6.45 -33.51 17.75
CA PHE A 221 6.56 -32.77 16.47
C PHE A 221 5.38 -33.03 15.54
N ASP A 222 4.86 -34.24 15.51
CA ASP A 222 3.68 -34.61 14.74
C ASP A 222 2.43 -33.95 15.31
N GLU A 223 2.25 -33.96 16.64
CA GLU A 223 1.18 -33.23 17.32
C GLU A 223 1.25 -31.72 17.08
N ARG A 224 2.44 -31.12 17.16
CA ARG A 224 2.64 -29.70 16.83
C ARG A 224 2.20 -29.41 15.41
N THR A 225 2.58 -30.26 14.47
CA THR A 225 2.27 -30.09 13.04
C THR A 225 0.77 -30.25 12.79
N ARG A 226 0.11 -31.19 13.47
CA ARG A 226 -1.34 -31.38 13.40
C ARG A 226 -2.10 -30.17 13.94
N LEU A 227 -1.78 -29.73 15.15
CA LEU A 227 -2.40 -28.55 15.78
C LEU A 227 -2.14 -27.26 15.00
N GLN A 228 -0.95 -27.11 14.41
CA GLN A 228 -0.64 -25.98 13.54
C GLN A 228 -1.52 -26.00 12.27
N LYS A 229 -1.69 -27.17 11.62
CA LYS A 229 -2.57 -27.31 10.46
C LYS A 229 -4.02 -26.98 10.81
N GLU A 230 -4.54 -27.51 11.93
CA GLU A 230 -5.89 -27.19 12.42
C GLU A 230 -6.05 -25.68 12.65
N LEU A 231 -5.07 -25.03 13.29
CA LEU A 231 -5.10 -23.57 13.50
C LEU A 231 -5.06 -22.80 12.17
N ASP A 232 -4.23 -23.22 11.22
CA ASP A 232 -4.11 -22.59 9.90
C ASP A 232 -5.42 -22.72 9.10
N THR A 233 -6.14 -23.85 9.20
CA THR A 233 -7.45 -24.03 8.57
C THR A 233 -8.50 -23.05 9.12
N GLU A 234 -8.53 -22.83 10.44
CA GLU A 234 -9.44 -21.85 11.05
C GLU A 234 -9.08 -20.41 10.65
N TYR A 235 -7.79 -20.08 10.54
CA TYR A 235 -7.36 -18.78 9.98
C TYR A 235 -7.79 -18.58 8.52
N GLN A 236 -7.69 -19.62 7.69
CA GLN A 236 -8.15 -19.58 6.29
C GLN A 236 -9.66 -19.41 6.21
N ARG A 237 -10.43 -20.11 7.05
CA ARG A 237 -11.89 -19.97 7.16
C ARG A 237 -12.28 -18.55 7.57
N LYS A 238 -11.63 -17.98 8.59
CA LYS A 238 -11.81 -16.59 9.01
C LYS A 238 -11.53 -15.60 7.87
N LYS A 239 -10.48 -15.84 7.09
CA LYS A 239 -10.13 -15.00 5.94
C LYS A 239 -11.20 -15.10 4.85
N ALA A 240 -11.62 -16.30 4.48
CA ALA A 240 -12.65 -16.54 3.45
C ALA A 240 -13.97 -15.82 3.76
N ILE A 241 -14.50 -15.96 4.98
CA ILE A 241 -15.74 -15.27 5.41
C ILE A 241 -15.60 -13.74 5.34
N ASN A 242 -14.44 -13.19 5.73
CA ASN A 242 -14.20 -11.76 5.60
C ASN A 242 -14.14 -11.34 4.13
N ASP A 243 -13.43 -12.07 3.28
CA ASP A 243 -13.28 -11.79 1.87
C ASP A 243 -14.63 -11.86 1.14
N GLU A 244 -15.45 -12.88 1.40
CA GLU A 244 -16.82 -13.02 0.89
C GLU A 244 -17.71 -11.83 1.29
N TYR A 245 -17.71 -11.46 2.57
CA TYR A 245 -18.48 -10.30 3.04
C TYR A 245 -18.05 -9.00 2.36
N PHE A 246 -16.74 -8.75 2.25
CA PHE A 246 -16.23 -7.53 1.62
C PHE A 246 -16.42 -7.54 0.09
N ASN A 247 -16.38 -8.70 -0.56
CA ASN A 247 -16.74 -8.87 -1.98
C ASN A 247 -18.19 -8.47 -2.21
N ALA A 248 -19.12 -9.08 -1.46
CA ALA A 248 -20.54 -8.79 -1.57
C ALA A 248 -20.86 -7.32 -1.22
N LEU A 249 -20.13 -6.72 -0.27
CA LEU A 249 -20.26 -5.30 0.06
C LEU A 249 -19.75 -4.37 -1.06
N ARG A 250 -18.65 -4.74 -1.73
CA ARG A 250 -18.14 -4.02 -2.90
C ARG A 250 -19.13 -4.07 -4.07
N GLU A 251 -19.70 -5.23 -4.34
CA GLU A 251 -20.73 -5.41 -5.37
C GLU A 251 -21.98 -4.58 -5.07
N PHE A 252 -22.48 -4.61 -3.83
CA PHE A 252 -23.57 -3.75 -3.39
C PHE A 252 -23.25 -2.26 -3.58
N SER A 253 -22.05 -1.82 -3.18
CA SER A 253 -21.63 -0.42 -3.35
C SER A 253 -21.51 -0.01 -4.82
N LYS A 254 -21.03 -0.91 -5.69
CA LYS A 254 -20.91 -0.66 -7.13
C LYS A 254 -22.31 -0.47 -7.74
N HIS A 255 -23.23 -1.36 -7.42
CA HIS A 255 -24.63 -1.25 -7.83
C HIS A 255 -25.28 0.06 -7.34
N GLN A 256 -25.01 0.48 -6.10
CA GLN A 256 -25.49 1.78 -5.59
C GLN A 256 -24.90 2.97 -6.35
N GLN A 257 -23.63 2.94 -6.72
CA GLN A 257 -22.99 4.00 -7.51
C GLN A 257 -23.58 4.08 -8.91
N GLU A 258 -23.76 2.94 -9.58
CA GLU A 258 -24.39 2.85 -10.90
C GLU A 258 -25.82 3.43 -10.88
N MET A 259 -26.61 3.10 -9.85
CA MET A 259 -27.95 3.65 -9.67
C MET A 259 -27.96 5.18 -9.47
N GLN A 260 -26.95 5.75 -8.79
CA GLN A 260 -26.83 7.20 -8.59
C GLN A 260 -26.35 7.93 -9.85
N VAL A 261 -25.43 7.32 -10.60
CA VAL A 261 -24.97 7.84 -11.89
C VAL A 261 -26.12 7.89 -12.87
N ARG A 262 -26.88 6.79 -13.01
CA ARG A 262 -28.06 6.73 -13.88
C ARG A 262 -29.09 7.82 -13.56
N LYS A 263 -29.42 8.00 -12.27
CA LYS A 263 -30.33 9.08 -11.83
C LYS A 263 -29.81 10.48 -12.14
N ARG A 264 -28.49 10.70 -12.04
CA ARG A 264 -27.87 11.99 -12.35
C ARG A 264 -27.90 12.26 -13.85
N GLU A 265 -27.61 11.26 -14.67
CA GLU A 265 -27.67 11.33 -16.13
C GLU A 265 -29.09 11.63 -16.59
N GLU A 266 -30.09 10.91 -16.06
CA GLU A 266 -31.52 11.17 -16.31
C GLU A 266 -31.92 12.60 -15.92
N TYR A 267 -31.45 13.12 -14.78
CA TYR A 267 -31.73 14.49 -14.34
C TYR A 267 -31.02 15.54 -15.21
N GLN A 268 -29.76 15.31 -15.60
CA GLN A 268 -29.01 16.21 -16.47
C GLN A 268 -29.66 16.27 -17.86
N ALA A 269 -30.07 15.13 -18.42
CA ALA A 269 -30.77 15.07 -19.69
C ALA A 269 -32.09 15.85 -19.64
N LYS A 270 -32.90 15.67 -18.60
CA LYS A 270 -34.14 16.45 -18.40
C LYS A 270 -33.87 17.95 -18.31
N LYS A 271 -32.85 18.36 -17.56
CA LYS A 271 -32.49 19.77 -17.41
C LYS A 271 -31.99 20.38 -18.73
N GLN A 272 -31.26 19.61 -19.54
CA GLN A 272 -30.83 20.03 -20.87
C GLN A 272 -32.03 20.23 -21.78
N GLN A 273 -32.97 19.28 -21.81
CA GLN A 273 -34.23 19.40 -22.56
C GLN A 273 -35.04 20.63 -22.15
N GLU A 274 -35.24 20.86 -20.85
CA GLU A 274 -35.96 22.06 -20.36
C GLU A 274 -35.27 23.38 -20.77
N LEU A 275 -33.95 23.39 -20.84
CA LEU A 275 -33.17 24.57 -21.19
C LEU A 275 -33.18 24.82 -22.70
N GLU A 276 -33.14 23.76 -23.52
CA GLU A 276 -33.36 23.79 -24.97
C GLU A 276 -34.77 24.28 -25.30
N GLU A 277 -35.80 23.76 -24.63
CA GLU A 277 -37.19 24.21 -24.80
C GLU A 277 -37.38 25.69 -24.48
N LYS A 278 -36.79 26.18 -23.37
CA LYS A 278 -36.82 27.61 -23.01
C LYS A 278 -36.13 28.48 -24.04
N ARG A 279 -35.03 28.04 -24.62
CA ARG A 279 -34.33 28.78 -25.68
C ARG A 279 -35.12 28.83 -26.97
N LEU A 280 -35.72 27.69 -27.36
CA LEU A 280 -36.62 27.65 -28.51
C LEU A 280 -37.84 28.56 -28.29
N ALA A 281 -38.35 28.67 -27.06
CA ALA A 281 -39.42 29.61 -26.73
C ALA A 281 -38.97 31.07 -26.88
N VAL A 282 -37.82 31.47 -26.32
CA VAL A 282 -37.27 32.83 -26.47
C VAL A 282 -37.01 33.17 -27.95
N ALA A 283 -36.45 32.23 -28.71
CA ALA A 283 -36.23 32.43 -30.14
C ALA A 283 -37.53 32.58 -30.94
N LYS A 284 -38.62 31.92 -30.52
CA LYS A 284 -39.96 32.10 -31.11
C LYS A 284 -40.55 33.46 -30.76
N GLU A 285 -40.49 33.87 -29.50
CA GLU A 285 -40.96 35.18 -29.04
C GLU A 285 -40.24 36.33 -29.78
N GLU A 286 -38.92 36.23 -29.95
CA GLU A 286 -38.14 37.22 -30.71
C GLU A 286 -38.54 37.30 -32.19
N ARG A 287 -38.95 36.19 -32.81
CA ARG A 287 -39.48 36.17 -34.19
C ARG A 287 -40.87 36.80 -34.29
N GLU A 288 -41.76 36.44 -33.36
CA GLU A 288 -43.12 36.97 -33.33
C GLU A 288 -43.12 38.49 -33.12
N LEU A 289 -42.28 39.01 -32.23
CA LEU A 289 -42.12 40.45 -32.00
C LEU A 289 -41.56 41.19 -33.23
N ALA A 290 -40.66 40.55 -33.98
CA ALA A 290 -40.10 41.12 -35.20
C ALA A 290 -41.05 41.05 -36.40
N GLU A 291 -42.08 40.19 -36.34
CA GLU A 291 -43.11 40.08 -37.38
C GLU A 291 -44.17 41.19 -37.29
N ILE A 292 -44.31 41.84 -36.14
CA ILE A 292 -45.18 43.01 -35.97
C ILE A 292 -44.71 44.12 -36.92
N PRO A 293 -45.59 44.64 -37.81
CA PRO A 293 -45.21 45.72 -38.72
C PRO A 293 -44.72 46.96 -37.96
N ALA A 294 -43.63 47.54 -38.42
CA ALA A 294 -43.04 48.73 -37.83
C ALA A 294 -43.99 49.94 -37.93
N PHE A 295 -43.91 50.87 -36.98
CA PHE A 295 -44.72 52.09 -36.91
C PHE A 295 -46.24 51.89 -36.80
N THR A 296 -46.71 50.70 -36.42
CA THR A 296 -48.15 50.39 -36.27
C THR A 296 -48.83 51.31 -35.27
N ASN A 297 -48.21 51.56 -34.11
CA ASN A 297 -48.76 52.42 -33.07
C ASN A 297 -48.82 53.89 -33.52
N GLU A 298 -47.79 54.35 -34.23
CA GLU A 298 -47.65 55.71 -34.74
C GLU A 298 -48.66 55.98 -35.85
N ILE A 299 -48.89 55.01 -36.75
CA ILE A 299 -49.93 55.09 -37.78
C ILE A 299 -51.32 55.15 -37.14
N VAL A 300 -51.61 54.25 -36.18
CA VAL A 300 -52.88 54.24 -35.45
C VAL A 300 -53.10 55.55 -34.69
N THR A 301 -52.04 56.12 -34.12
CA THR A 301 -52.08 57.40 -33.40
C THR A 301 -52.29 58.58 -34.36
N CYS A 302 -51.62 58.59 -35.53
CA CYS A 302 -51.89 59.59 -36.57
C CYS A 302 -53.35 59.52 -37.03
N ASP A 303 -53.88 58.32 -37.28
CA ASP A 303 -55.26 58.14 -37.74
C ASP A 303 -56.30 58.49 -36.66
N SER A 304 -56.03 58.19 -35.39
CA SER A 304 -56.94 58.52 -34.28
C SER A 304 -56.98 60.03 -34.00
N VAL A 305 -55.82 60.69 -33.99
CA VAL A 305 -55.71 62.15 -33.82
C VAL A 305 -56.29 62.88 -35.03
N TYR A 306 -56.04 62.38 -36.25
CA TYR A 306 -56.63 62.92 -37.47
C TYR A 306 -58.17 62.84 -37.43
N LYS A 307 -58.73 61.68 -37.08
CA LYS A 307 -60.18 61.50 -36.91
C LYS A 307 -60.77 62.42 -35.82
N TYR A 308 -60.05 62.62 -34.72
CA TYR A 308 -60.48 63.51 -33.64
C TYR A 308 -60.47 64.98 -34.07
N LEU A 309 -59.40 65.45 -34.71
CA LEU A 309 -59.26 66.83 -35.18
C LEU A 309 -60.19 67.17 -36.34
N LEU A 310 -60.54 66.19 -37.18
CA LEU A 310 -61.52 66.33 -38.26
C LEU A 310 -62.91 66.76 -37.75
N GLN A 311 -63.31 66.35 -36.54
CA GLN A 311 -64.60 66.74 -35.93
C GLN A 311 -64.74 68.25 -35.72
N PHE A 312 -63.62 68.99 -35.74
CA PHE A 312 -63.58 70.43 -35.52
C PHE A 312 -63.27 71.23 -36.79
N SER A 313 -63.15 70.57 -37.95
CA SER A 313 -62.90 71.23 -39.24
C SER A 313 -64.22 71.70 -39.89
N THR A 314 -64.17 72.82 -40.63
CA THR A 314 -65.33 73.40 -41.34
C THR A 314 -65.39 73.03 -42.83
N ASP A 315 -64.41 72.28 -43.32
CA ASP A 315 -64.32 71.85 -44.71
C ASP A 315 -65.23 70.65 -44.99
N GLU A 316 -66.39 70.91 -45.59
CA GLU A 316 -67.36 69.87 -45.96
C GLU A 316 -66.78 68.78 -46.88
N LYS A 317 -65.77 69.13 -47.70
CA LYS A 317 -65.07 68.18 -48.59
C LYS A 317 -64.22 67.16 -47.81
N ARG A 318 -63.47 67.58 -46.78
CA ARG A 318 -62.62 66.68 -45.98
C ARG A 318 -63.46 65.79 -45.06
N ILE A 319 -64.61 66.27 -44.61
CA ILE A 319 -65.59 65.50 -43.84
C ILE A 319 -66.28 64.45 -44.73
N ALA A 320 -66.62 64.80 -45.98
CA ALA A 320 -67.17 63.87 -46.96
C ALA A 320 -66.14 62.81 -47.41
N ASP A 321 -64.88 63.19 -47.64
CA ASP A 321 -63.78 62.27 -47.98
C ASP A 321 -63.40 61.34 -46.82
N ALA A 322 -63.55 61.78 -45.56
CA ALA A 322 -63.38 60.93 -44.39
C ALA A 322 -64.57 59.96 -44.17
N ALA A 323 -65.76 60.29 -44.68
CA ALA A 323 -66.96 59.45 -44.63
C ALA A 323 -67.04 58.43 -45.78
N THR A 324 -66.36 58.65 -46.91
CA THR A 324 -66.27 57.72 -48.05
C THR A 324 -65.21 56.63 -47.89
N VAL A 325 -64.27 56.79 -46.94
CA VAL A 325 -63.38 55.69 -46.52
C VAL A 325 -64.21 54.67 -45.74
N ALA A 326 -64.57 53.59 -46.42
CA ALA A 326 -65.34 52.48 -45.85
C ALA A 326 -64.79 52.07 -44.47
N PRO A 327 -65.65 51.77 -43.49
CA PRO A 327 -65.20 51.18 -42.24
C PRO A 327 -64.49 49.87 -42.60
N VAL A 328 -63.18 49.80 -42.36
CA VAL A 328 -62.49 48.52 -42.34
C VAL A 328 -63.17 47.74 -41.22
N ASP A 329 -63.84 46.64 -41.59
CA ASP A 329 -64.49 45.72 -40.67
C ASP A 329 -63.49 45.27 -39.60
N THR A 330 -63.43 46.00 -38.49
CA THR A 330 -63.02 45.39 -37.24
C THR A 330 -64.10 44.35 -36.94
N PRO A 331 -63.80 43.04 -36.92
CA PRO A 331 -64.79 42.07 -36.50
C PRO A 331 -65.26 42.55 -35.12
N ALA A 332 -66.57 42.74 -34.98
CA ALA A 332 -67.19 43.14 -33.73
C ALA A 332 -66.52 42.35 -32.62
N ALA A 333 -65.76 43.04 -31.78
CA ALA A 333 -65.29 42.48 -30.54
C ALA A 333 -66.53 42.27 -29.69
N ASN A 334 -67.22 41.15 -29.94
CA ASN A 334 -67.99 40.46 -28.95
C ASN A 334 -67.01 40.23 -27.81
N VAL A 335 -66.99 41.18 -26.88
CA VAL A 335 -66.46 40.95 -25.54
C VAL A 335 -67.16 39.68 -25.09
N ARG A 336 -66.45 38.56 -25.09
CA ARG A 336 -66.90 37.40 -24.34
C ARG A 336 -67.08 37.91 -22.92
N GLN A 337 -68.31 37.98 -22.45
CA GLN A 337 -68.57 38.03 -21.02
C GLN A 337 -67.79 36.85 -20.44
N VAL A 338 -66.91 37.14 -19.48
CA VAL A 338 -66.12 36.10 -18.84
C VAL A 338 -67.11 35.22 -18.08
N ASP A 339 -67.40 34.03 -18.62
CA ASP A 339 -68.12 32.99 -17.90
C ASP A 339 -67.28 32.58 -16.69
N THR A 340 -67.65 33.10 -15.52
CA THR A 340 -66.93 32.91 -14.25
C THR A 340 -67.11 31.52 -13.62
N THR A 341 -67.64 30.53 -14.35
CA THR A 341 -68.16 29.30 -13.72
C THR A 341 -67.74 27.98 -14.36
N ALA A 342 -67.03 27.96 -15.49
CA ALA A 342 -66.87 26.71 -16.27
C ALA A 342 -65.47 26.07 -16.30
N ASN A 343 -64.40 26.67 -15.75
CA ASN A 343 -63.07 26.03 -15.85
C ASN A 343 -62.12 26.27 -14.66
N VAL A 344 -62.58 25.95 -13.44
CA VAL A 344 -61.70 25.82 -12.26
C VAL A 344 -61.61 24.34 -11.89
N PRO A 345 -60.42 23.70 -11.97
CA PRO A 345 -60.21 22.35 -11.48
C PRO A 345 -60.50 22.30 -9.97
N SER A 346 -61.31 21.33 -9.53
CA SER A 346 -61.74 21.19 -8.14
C SER A 346 -60.54 21.08 -7.20
N GLY A 347 -60.27 22.12 -6.41
CA GLY A 347 -59.28 22.05 -5.32
C GLY A 347 -58.49 23.32 -5.00
N VAL A 348 -58.69 24.46 -5.67
CA VAL A 348 -57.96 25.71 -5.36
C VAL A 348 -58.92 26.87 -5.10
N MET A 349 -58.97 27.35 -3.86
CA MET A 349 -59.68 28.57 -3.47
C MET A 349 -58.80 29.80 -3.75
N LEU A 350 -59.31 30.75 -4.54
CA LEU A 350 -58.76 32.09 -4.71
C LEU A 350 -59.28 33.00 -3.59
N ALA A 351 -58.38 33.56 -2.77
CA ALA A 351 -58.72 34.49 -1.72
C ALA A 351 -59.22 35.83 -2.30
N LYS A 352 -60.30 36.36 -1.70
CA LYS A 352 -60.93 37.63 -2.06
C LYS A 352 -59.99 38.80 -1.72
N LYS A 353 -59.95 39.78 -2.63
CA LYS A 353 -59.14 41.02 -2.60
C LYS A 353 -59.64 42.02 -1.54
N ALA A 354 -59.71 41.61 -0.26
CA ALA A 354 -60.12 42.47 0.85
C ALA A 354 -59.15 42.44 2.06
N ASP A 355 -58.26 41.46 2.20
CA ASP A 355 -57.37 41.36 3.37
C ASP A 355 -55.88 41.46 3.00
N LYS A 356 -55.46 42.60 2.47
CA LYS A 356 -54.04 42.96 2.37
C LYS A 356 -53.83 44.36 2.95
N VAL A 357 -53.81 44.42 4.28
CA VAL A 357 -53.33 45.59 5.02
C VAL A 357 -51.80 45.59 4.90
N GLU A 358 -51.29 46.39 3.97
CA GLU A 358 -49.88 46.78 3.93
C GLU A 358 -49.62 47.83 5.02
N GLU A 359 -48.59 47.59 5.80
CA GLU A 359 -47.98 48.51 6.75
C GLU A 359 -47.43 49.73 5.99
N VAL A 360 -48.22 50.80 5.92
CA VAL A 360 -47.74 52.12 5.48
C VAL A 360 -47.27 52.90 6.70
N PHE A 361 -45.96 52.80 6.93
CA PHE A 361 -45.23 53.55 7.95
C PHE A 361 -44.78 54.90 7.37
N PHE A 362 -45.66 55.91 7.27
CA PHE A 362 -45.26 57.32 7.29
C PHE A 362 -46.45 58.27 7.46
N ALA A 363 -46.51 58.97 8.60
CA ALA A 363 -47.46 60.02 8.89
C ALA A 363 -46.87 61.40 8.50
N GLY A 364 -47.46 62.04 7.48
CA GLY A 364 -47.17 63.42 7.08
C GLY A 364 -48.43 64.28 7.13
N LYS A 365 -48.37 65.35 7.94
CA LYS A 365 -49.48 66.20 8.39
C LYS A 365 -50.29 66.86 7.27
N SER A 366 -51.60 66.92 7.50
CA SER A 366 -52.57 67.77 6.79
C SER A 366 -52.30 69.27 6.98
N LYS A 367 -52.48 70.06 5.92
CA LYS A 367 -52.72 71.50 6.04
C LYS A 367 -53.59 72.05 4.90
N LYS A 368 -54.82 72.40 5.27
CA LYS A 368 -55.70 73.49 4.81
C LYS A 368 -55.97 73.66 3.31
N SER A 369 -57.20 73.29 2.95
CA SER A 369 -57.96 73.84 1.83
C SER A 369 -58.06 75.37 1.94
N ARG A 370 -57.82 76.05 0.81
CA ARG A 370 -58.15 77.47 0.61
C ARG A 370 -58.93 77.55 -0.69
N GLY A 371 -60.09 78.19 -0.63
CA GLY A 371 -61.13 78.22 -1.65
C GLY A 371 -60.74 78.90 -2.97
N PRO A 372 -61.66 78.87 -3.94
CA PRO A 372 -61.41 79.15 -5.35
C PRO A 372 -61.19 80.66 -5.57
N LYS A 373 -60.15 81.01 -6.33
CA LYS A 373 -59.95 82.36 -6.85
C LYS A 373 -60.35 82.43 -8.32
N GLU A 374 -61.26 83.36 -8.56
CA GLU A 374 -61.72 84.02 -9.78
C GLU A 374 -60.97 83.72 -11.09
N LYS A 375 -61.77 83.30 -12.08
CA LYS A 375 -61.46 83.34 -13.51
C LYS A 375 -61.37 84.79 -13.97
N LYS A 376 -60.27 85.17 -14.63
CA LYS A 376 -60.20 86.35 -15.50
C LYS A 376 -60.14 85.90 -16.95
N ALA A 377 -61.08 86.45 -17.71
CA ALA A 377 -61.16 86.78 -19.14
C ALA A 377 -60.48 85.89 -20.20
N GLU A 378 -61.31 85.57 -21.18
CA GLU A 378 -61.10 84.78 -22.39
C GLU A 378 -60.11 85.44 -23.36
N GLY A 379 -59.14 84.66 -23.83
CA GLY A 379 -58.60 84.77 -25.17
C GLY A 379 -59.01 83.51 -25.93
N ASN A 380 -59.52 83.63 -27.15
CA ASN A 380 -59.94 82.50 -27.99
C ASN A 380 -58.77 81.53 -28.23
N SER A 381 -58.65 80.50 -27.39
CA SER A 381 -57.67 79.42 -27.51
C SER A 381 -58.38 78.09 -27.71
N PHE A 382 -58.02 77.37 -28.76
CA PHE A 382 -58.53 76.04 -29.12
C PHE A 382 -58.28 75.03 -27.97
N LYS A 383 -59.32 74.39 -27.42
CA LYS A 383 -59.23 73.55 -26.21
C LYS A 383 -59.16 72.06 -26.56
N LEU A 384 -57.95 71.51 -26.59
CA LEU A 384 -57.69 70.08 -26.82
C LEU A 384 -57.50 69.31 -25.50
N PRO A 385 -57.98 68.06 -25.39
CA PRO A 385 -57.71 67.22 -24.22
C PRO A 385 -56.22 66.87 -24.15
N LEU A 386 -55.69 66.81 -22.92
CA LEU A 386 -54.25 66.61 -22.65
C LEU A 386 -53.68 65.36 -23.36
N ALA A 387 -54.46 64.29 -23.48
CA ALA A 387 -54.05 63.06 -24.15
C ALA A 387 -53.78 63.26 -25.66
N VAL A 388 -54.57 64.08 -26.34
CA VAL A 388 -54.37 64.38 -27.78
C VAL A 388 -53.18 65.32 -27.98
N LEU A 389 -52.93 66.22 -27.02
CA LEU A 389 -51.75 67.08 -27.03
C LEU A 389 -50.46 66.27 -26.84
N GLU A 390 -50.46 65.27 -25.96
CA GLU A 390 -49.33 64.36 -25.75
C GLU A 390 -49.03 63.55 -27.01
N GLN A 391 -50.07 63.02 -27.67
CA GLN A 391 -49.94 62.29 -28.93
C GLN A 391 -49.42 63.18 -30.09
N LEU A 392 -49.89 64.42 -30.19
CA LEU A 392 -49.38 65.38 -31.17
C LEU A 392 -47.91 65.74 -30.90
N PHE A 393 -47.52 65.85 -29.63
CA PHE A 393 -46.14 66.12 -29.23
C PHE A 393 -45.22 64.92 -29.53
N GLU A 394 -45.68 63.70 -29.25
CA GLU A 394 -44.97 62.45 -29.58
C GLU A 394 -44.76 62.31 -31.10
N LEU A 395 -45.80 62.61 -31.88
CA LEU A 395 -45.74 62.67 -33.33
C LEU A 395 -44.99 63.92 -33.85
N LYS A 396 -44.57 64.84 -32.98
CA LYS A 396 -43.89 66.11 -33.28
C LYS A 396 -44.64 67.00 -34.28
N VAL A 397 -45.97 66.98 -34.25
CA VAL A 397 -46.82 67.85 -35.07
C VAL A 397 -47.15 69.10 -34.25
N VAL A 398 -47.18 70.27 -34.90
CA VAL A 398 -47.51 71.53 -34.24
C VAL A 398 -48.93 71.44 -33.67
N VAL A 399 -49.14 71.99 -32.48
CA VAL A 399 -50.48 72.02 -31.86
C VAL A 399 -51.30 73.15 -32.50
N PRO A 400 -52.53 72.90 -32.98
CA PRO A 400 -53.34 73.97 -33.55
C PRO A 400 -53.84 74.88 -32.43
N THR A 401 -53.43 76.15 -32.46
CA THR A 401 -53.89 77.19 -31.54
C THR A 401 -54.98 78.08 -32.15
N SER A 402 -55.11 78.06 -33.48
CA SER A 402 -56.11 78.78 -34.28
C SER A 402 -56.75 77.84 -35.34
N PRO A 403 -57.95 78.15 -35.86
CA PRO A 403 -58.62 77.32 -36.88
C PRO A 403 -57.84 77.22 -38.21
N ALA A 404 -57.07 78.26 -38.58
CA ALA A 404 -56.20 78.22 -39.77
C ALA A 404 -54.96 77.32 -39.58
N ASP A 405 -54.56 77.08 -38.33
CA ASP A 405 -53.48 76.14 -38.02
C ASP A 405 -53.99 74.69 -37.94
N LEU A 406 -55.29 74.47 -37.73
CA LEU A 406 -55.91 73.14 -37.74
C LEU A 406 -55.70 72.42 -39.08
N GLU A 407 -55.93 73.11 -40.20
CA GLU A 407 -55.75 72.54 -41.54
C GLU A 407 -54.29 72.14 -41.81
N LYS A 408 -53.34 72.99 -41.41
CA LYS A 408 -51.90 72.69 -41.51
C LYS A 408 -51.51 71.48 -40.66
N THR A 409 -52.14 71.31 -39.49
CA THR A 409 -51.88 70.15 -38.61
C THR A 409 -52.49 68.86 -39.14
N LEU A 410 -53.66 68.92 -39.79
CA LEU A 410 -54.27 67.78 -40.49
C LEU A 410 -53.41 67.32 -41.67
N ASP A 411 -52.91 68.25 -42.48
CA ASP A 411 -52.03 67.93 -43.62
C ASP A 411 -50.68 67.38 -43.14
N ALA A 412 -50.14 67.93 -42.05
CA ALA A 412 -48.92 67.43 -41.43
C ALA A 412 -49.10 66.02 -40.83
N LEU A 413 -50.28 65.67 -40.30
CA LEU A 413 -50.60 64.33 -39.81
C LEU A 413 -50.71 63.32 -40.95
N VAL A 414 -51.36 63.69 -42.06
CA VAL A 414 -51.47 62.84 -43.26
C VAL A 414 -50.09 62.60 -43.87
N ALA A 415 -49.29 63.66 -44.04
CA ALA A 415 -47.93 63.55 -44.57
C ALA A 415 -47.04 62.64 -43.70
N LYS A 416 -47.17 62.70 -42.37
CA LYS A 416 -46.44 61.80 -41.45
C LYS A 416 -46.93 60.38 -41.50
N ARG A 417 -48.26 60.16 -41.51
CA ARG A 417 -48.85 58.83 -41.66
C ARG A 417 -48.36 58.13 -42.93
N ASP A 418 -48.36 58.85 -44.05
CA ASP A 418 -47.95 58.29 -45.34
C ASP A 418 -46.42 58.07 -45.39
N GLY A 419 -45.65 58.94 -44.74
CA GLY A 419 -44.22 58.71 -44.50
C GLY A 419 -43.93 57.49 -43.64
N PHE A 420 -44.75 57.20 -42.62
CA PHE A 420 -44.63 55.98 -41.81
C PHE A 420 -45.01 54.73 -42.59
N LYS A 421 -46.09 54.76 -43.39
CA LYS A 421 -46.49 53.65 -44.27
C LYS A 421 -45.43 53.33 -45.32
N ALA A 422 -44.83 54.34 -45.95
CA ALA A 422 -43.76 54.15 -46.95
C ALA A 422 -42.47 53.55 -46.35
N ASN A 423 -42.19 53.80 -45.07
CA ASN A 423 -41.00 53.30 -44.38
C ASN A 423 -41.26 52.00 -43.58
N GLN A 424 -42.51 51.59 -43.42
CA GLN A 424 -42.93 50.44 -42.61
C GLN A 424 -42.29 49.13 -43.08
N GLU A 425 -42.32 48.84 -44.38
CA GLU A 425 -41.74 47.59 -44.91
C GLU A 425 -40.23 47.50 -44.69
N LYS A 426 -39.51 48.60 -44.95
CA LYS A 426 -38.06 48.68 -44.78
C LYS A 426 -37.65 48.50 -43.32
N ALA A 427 -38.34 49.18 -42.39
CA ALA A 427 -38.07 49.07 -40.96
C ALA A 427 -38.45 47.69 -40.41
N THR A 428 -39.54 47.08 -40.89
CA THR A 428 -39.94 45.71 -40.50
C THR A 428 -38.93 44.68 -40.97
N ALA A 429 -38.43 44.80 -42.21
CA ALA A 429 -37.38 43.92 -42.73
C ALA A 429 -36.07 44.06 -41.94
N GLU A 430 -35.70 45.27 -41.53
CA GLU A 430 -34.52 45.52 -40.69
C GLU A 430 -34.68 44.93 -39.28
N ASN A 431 -35.87 45.03 -38.68
CA ASN A 431 -36.18 44.42 -37.38
C ASN A 431 -36.14 42.89 -37.44
N LYS A 432 -36.70 42.28 -38.50
CA LYS A 432 -36.61 40.84 -38.76
C LYS A 432 -35.16 40.39 -38.88
N ARG A 433 -34.35 41.12 -39.67
CA ARG A 433 -32.90 40.83 -39.80
C ARG A 433 -32.17 40.94 -38.46
N LYS A 434 -32.44 41.98 -37.67
CA LYS A 434 -31.84 42.14 -36.32
C LYS A 434 -32.27 41.04 -35.35
N ALA A 435 -33.51 40.56 -35.42
CA ALA A 435 -34.01 39.46 -34.61
C ALA A 435 -33.37 38.12 -35.04
N GLU A 436 -33.26 37.86 -36.33
CA GLU A 436 -32.55 36.68 -36.86
C GLU A 436 -31.06 36.70 -36.49
N GLU A 437 -30.40 37.85 -36.53
CA GLU A 437 -29.03 38.01 -36.06
C GLU A 437 -28.89 37.79 -34.54
N ARG A 438 -29.87 38.19 -33.72
CA ARG A 438 -29.88 37.93 -32.27
C ARG A 438 -30.11 36.45 -31.97
N ILE A 439 -31.05 35.82 -32.64
CA ILE A 439 -31.28 34.37 -32.57
C ILE A 439 -30.04 33.62 -33.03
N ALA A 440 -29.42 34.02 -34.14
CA ALA A 440 -28.17 33.45 -34.62
C ALA A 440 -27.04 33.64 -33.58
N LYS A 441 -26.92 34.78 -32.92
CA LYS A 441 -25.94 34.99 -31.83
C LYS A 441 -26.25 34.12 -30.61
N LEU A 442 -27.52 33.98 -30.22
CA LEU A 442 -27.95 33.07 -29.14
C LEU A 442 -27.63 31.61 -29.47
N THR A 443 -27.72 31.23 -30.76
CA THR A 443 -27.41 29.87 -31.25
C THR A 443 -25.89 29.64 -31.41
N ILE A 444 -25.13 30.64 -31.89
CA ILE A 444 -23.68 30.59 -32.14
C ILE A 444 -22.86 30.70 -30.85
N SER A 445 -23.34 31.46 -29.85
CA SER A 445 -22.69 31.54 -28.54
C SER A 445 -22.57 30.18 -27.84
N GLU A 446 -23.28 29.16 -28.32
CA GLU A 446 -23.13 27.77 -27.87
C GLU A 446 -22.36 26.86 -28.82
N SER A 447 -22.42 27.04 -30.15
CA SER A 447 -21.57 26.24 -31.04
C SER A 447 -20.08 26.51 -30.85
N GLY A 448 -19.74 27.64 -30.19
CA GLY A 448 -18.39 27.97 -29.72
C GLY A 448 -17.98 27.37 -28.37
N GLU A 449 -18.81 26.56 -27.71
CA GLU A 449 -18.46 25.93 -26.42
C GLU A 449 -18.60 24.39 -26.40
N VAL A 450 -18.57 23.72 -27.55
CA VAL A 450 -18.20 22.29 -27.67
C VAL A 450 -17.49 22.03 -29.00
N THR A 451 -16.16 22.20 -29.06
CA THR A 451 -15.20 21.39 -29.85
C THR A 451 -13.76 21.85 -29.56
N GLU A 452 -13.15 21.32 -28.49
CA GLU A 452 -11.72 21.00 -28.54
C GLU A 452 -11.59 19.48 -28.65
N ALA A 453 -10.85 19.07 -29.67
CA ALA A 453 -10.79 17.75 -30.26
C ALA A 453 -10.19 16.67 -29.36
N ALA A 454 -10.76 15.47 -29.44
CA ALA A 454 -10.01 14.24 -29.30
C ALA A 454 -9.44 13.85 -30.69
N PRO A 455 -8.13 13.56 -30.84
CA PRO A 455 -7.62 12.96 -32.06
C PRO A 455 -7.40 11.45 -31.87
N GLU A 456 -8.11 10.64 -32.66
CA GLU A 456 -7.78 9.27 -33.06
C GLU A 456 -8.10 9.16 -34.57
N LYS A 457 -7.41 8.47 -35.49
CA LYS A 457 -6.10 7.80 -35.63
C LYS A 457 -5.96 7.44 -37.14
N ALA A 458 -4.71 7.21 -37.57
CA ALA A 458 -4.25 6.34 -38.68
C ALA A 458 -4.22 6.85 -40.14
N THR A 459 -3.01 6.87 -40.71
CA THR A 459 -2.64 6.12 -41.93
C THR A 459 -1.14 5.77 -41.87
N GLU A 460 -0.82 4.60 -42.42
CA GLU A 460 0.35 3.74 -42.19
C GLU A 460 1.54 4.07 -43.12
N VAL A 461 2.79 4.03 -42.62
CA VAL A 461 3.88 3.04 -42.85
C VAL A 461 4.57 3.13 -44.23
N GLU A 462 5.87 3.48 -44.25
CA GLU A 462 6.97 2.60 -44.72
C GLU A 462 8.37 3.22 -44.49
N ALA A 463 9.37 2.34 -44.50
CA ALA A 463 10.69 2.42 -43.87
C ALA A 463 11.76 3.25 -44.62
N THR A 464 12.79 3.73 -43.90
CA THR A 464 14.20 3.22 -43.98
C THR A 464 15.23 4.11 -43.27
N ALA A 465 16.11 3.43 -42.50
CA ALA A 465 17.56 3.64 -42.34
C ALA A 465 18.17 4.90 -41.66
N TYR A 466 18.96 4.58 -40.61
CA TYR A 466 20.35 4.98 -40.35
C TYR A 466 20.70 6.06 -39.30
N LEU A 467 21.34 5.54 -38.23
CA LEU A 467 22.50 6.02 -37.46
C LEU A 467 22.40 7.17 -36.44
N SER A 468 22.54 6.77 -35.17
CA SER A 468 23.22 7.47 -34.04
C SER A 468 24.56 8.12 -34.46
N PRO A 469 25.14 9.13 -33.75
CA PRO A 469 25.33 9.08 -32.29
C PRO A 469 25.47 10.38 -31.46
N ASP A 470 25.63 10.15 -30.15
CA ASP A 470 26.39 10.89 -29.14
C ASP A 470 25.70 11.79 -28.09
N THR A 471 25.62 11.18 -26.91
CA THR A 471 25.64 11.80 -25.58
C THR A 471 27.08 11.86 -25.07
N PRO A 472 27.53 12.93 -24.37
CA PRO A 472 28.73 12.83 -23.55
C PRO A 472 28.37 12.39 -22.13
N ILE A 473 28.66 11.11 -21.85
CA ILE A 473 28.80 10.53 -20.52
C ILE A 473 30.18 10.94 -19.96
N SER A 474 30.23 11.70 -18.86
CA SER A 474 31.46 11.88 -18.07
C SER A 474 31.38 11.14 -16.73
N LYS A 475 31.85 9.88 -16.78
CA LYS A 475 32.68 9.17 -15.79
C LYS A 475 32.49 9.54 -14.30
N ARG A 476 31.78 8.68 -13.54
CA ARG A 476 32.15 8.39 -12.14
C ARG A 476 33.08 7.19 -12.10
N ARG A 477 34.35 7.51 -11.87
CA ARG A 477 35.40 6.61 -11.38
C ARG A 477 34.92 5.97 -10.08
N VAL A 478 34.79 4.65 -10.07
CA VAL A 478 34.83 3.86 -8.83
C VAL A 478 36.30 3.82 -8.42
N PHE A 479 36.63 4.44 -7.30
CA PHE A 479 37.96 4.40 -6.71
C PHE A 479 38.06 3.11 -5.91
N ILE A 480 38.91 2.21 -6.40
CA ILE A 480 39.37 1.00 -5.71
C ILE A 480 40.32 1.46 -4.60
N TRP A 481 40.08 1.01 -3.37
CA TRP A 481 41.10 0.97 -2.32
C TRP A 481 41.67 -0.44 -2.31
N ALA A 482 42.94 -0.56 -2.66
CA ALA A 482 43.72 -1.79 -2.51
C ALA A 482 44.12 -1.95 -1.04
N PRO A 483 44.11 -3.18 -0.51
CA PRO A 483 45.10 -3.63 0.44
C PRO A 483 46.13 -4.47 -0.30
N SER A 484 47.37 -3.99 -0.31
CA SER A 484 48.57 -4.75 -0.65
C SER A 484 48.66 -5.96 0.28
N PHE A 485 48.85 -7.18 -0.24
CA PHE A 485 49.85 -8.16 0.24
C PHE A 485 49.86 -9.42 -0.65
N ASN A 486 50.89 -9.47 -1.50
CA ASN A 486 51.74 -10.59 -1.89
C ASN A 486 51.25 -12.05 -2.06
N CYS A 487 51.80 -12.65 -3.14
CA CYS A 487 52.18 -14.05 -3.35
C CYS A 487 51.09 -15.10 -3.63
N VAL A 488 51.27 -16.15 -4.44
CA VAL A 488 52.25 -16.65 -5.44
C VAL A 488 51.64 -18.01 -5.83
N CYS A 489 51.55 -18.34 -7.13
CA CYS A 489 51.34 -19.70 -7.71
C CYS A 489 50.06 -20.48 -7.29
N GLY A 490 49.36 -21.25 -8.11
CA GLY A 490 49.47 -21.68 -9.50
C GLY A 490 48.25 -22.59 -9.78
N GLU A 491 47.85 -22.69 -11.04
CA GLU A 491 47.04 -23.81 -11.55
C GLU A 491 47.89 -25.11 -11.48
N PRO A 492 47.27 -26.31 -11.35
CA PRO A 492 46.80 -26.99 -12.56
C PRO A 492 45.55 -27.88 -12.42
N VAL A 493 44.77 -27.93 -13.52
CA VAL A 493 44.33 -29.12 -14.28
C VAL A 493 43.73 -30.31 -13.50
N ILE A 494 42.51 -30.75 -13.86
CA ILE A 494 42.20 -32.14 -14.26
C ILE A 494 40.93 -32.22 -15.13
N GLN A 495 41.03 -33.14 -16.07
CA GLN A 495 40.34 -33.45 -17.31
C GLN A 495 38.88 -33.95 -17.23
N LEU A 496 38.23 -33.75 -18.39
CA LEU A 496 37.13 -34.48 -19.02
C LEU A 496 36.96 -35.96 -18.66
N THR A 497 35.72 -36.42 -18.49
CA THR A 497 35.22 -37.65 -19.14
C THR A 497 33.73 -37.56 -19.45
N ASN A 498 33.39 -37.97 -20.67
CA ASN A 498 32.06 -38.03 -21.26
C ASN A 498 31.16 -39.11 -20.63
N GLY A 499 29.86 -38.84 -20.62
CA GLY A 499 28.80 -39.83 -20.39
C GLY A 499 27.45 -39.30 -20.89
N ALA A 500 27.09 -39.63 -22.13
CA ALA A 500 25.71 -39.65 -22.62
C ALA A 500 25.22 -41.12 -22.61
N PRO A 501 23.93 -41.49 -22.77
CA PRO A 501 22.79 -40.68 -23.21
C PRO A 501 21.46 -41.00 -22.47
N THR A 502 20.36 -40.46 -23.02
CA THR A 502 18.95 -40.87 -22.87
C THR A 502 18.15 -40.30 -21.70
N THR A 503 17.24 -39.39 -22.01
CA THR A 503 15.81 -39.55 -21.73
C THR A 503 15.01 -38.50 -22.49
N LYS A 504 14.12 -39.01 -23.35
CA LYS A 504 12.81 -38.47 -23.74
C LYS A 504 12.67 -36.95 -23.84
N ALA A 505 12.62 -36.50 -25.09
CA ALA A 505 11.91 -35.29 -25.48
C ALA A 505 10.47 -35.32 -24.92
N LEU A 506 10.25 -34.57 -23.84
CA LEU A 506 8.93 -34.07 -23.50
C LEU A 506 8.88 -32.63 -24.00
N ALA A 507 8.15 -32.43 -25.09
CA ALA A 507 7.77 -31.11 -25.57
C ALA A 507 7.07 -30.38 -24.41
N THR A 508 7.83 -29.57 -23.68
CA THR A 508 7.26 -28.62 -22.73
C THR A 508 6.83 -27.45 -23.58
N SER A 509 5.52 -27.34 -23.75
CA SER A 509 4.88 -26.10 -24.17
C SER A 509 5.51 -24.98 -23.37
N ALA A 510 6.18 -24.05 -24.06
CA ALA A 510 6.63 -22.80 -23.50
C ALA A 510 5.39 -21.98 -23.15
N THR A 511 4.74 -22.33 -22.04
CA THR A 511 3.85 -21.42 -21.35
C THR A 511 4.73 -20.29 -20.89
N LYS A 512 4.53 -19.10 -21.49
CA LYS A 512 5.02 -17.84 -20.93
C LYS A 512 4.63 -17.83 -19.46
N THR A 513 5.56 -18.17 -18.57
CA THR A 513 5.43 -17.88 -17.16
C THR A 513 5.57 -16.37 -17.05
N GLU A 514 4.44 -15.68 -17.15
CA GLU A 514 4.34 -14.32 -16.66
C GLU A 514 4.62 -14.40 -15.14
N THR A 515 5.89 -14.25 -14.78
CA THR A 515 6.32 -14.25 -13.38
C THR A 515 5.81 -12.98 -12.73
N GLY A 516 4.56 -12.99 -12.27
CA GLY A 516 4.01 -11.97 -11.40
C GLY A 516 4.85 -11.92 -10.12
N ILE A 517 5.45 -10.76 -9.83
CA ILE A 517 6.21 -10.57 -8.60
C ILE A 517 5.22 -10.50 -7.44
N ASP A 518 5.29 -11.47 -6.51
CA ASP A 518 4.46 -11.50 -5.31
C ASP A 518 4.83 -10.34 -4.36
N ILE A 519 4.14 -9.21 -4.51
CA ILE A 519 4.34 -8.02 -3.70
C ILE A 519 3.05 -7.75 -2.92
N LYS A 520 3.18 -7.59 -1.60
CA LYS A 520 2.05 -7.36 -0.66
C LYS A 520 1.11 -6.21 -1.05
N LYS A 521 1.62 -5.19 -1.77
CA LYS A 521 0.86 -4.09 -2.38
C LYS A 521 1.56 -3.61 -3.66
N HIS A 522 0.90 -3.76 -4.80
CA HIS A 522 1.36 -3.15 -6.04
C HIS A 522 1.18 -1.61 -5.98
N HIS A 523 2.17 -0.87 -6.48
CA HIS A 523 2.16 0.61 -6.58
C HIS A 523 1.97 1.36 -5.25
N VAL A 524 2.98 1.33 -4.39
CA VAL A 524 2.98 2.09 -3.12
C VAL A 524 3.03 3.60 -3.39
N ARG A 525 1.87 4.25 -3.29
CA ARG A 525 1.76 5.72 -3.44
C ARG A 525 2.17 6.45 -2.17
N ASN A 526 2.99 7.49 -2.31
CA ASN A 526 3.31 8.39 -1.20
C ASN A 526 2.14 9.34 -0.92
N LYS A 527 1.57 9.26 0.29
CA LYS A 527 0.43 10.10 0.71
C LYS A 527 0.82 11.53 1.08
N ASN A 528 2.12 11.82 1.18
CA ASN A 528 2.61 13.15 1.57
C ASN A 528 2.54 14.12 0.38
N ARG A 529 2.21 15.38 0.68
CA ARG A 529 2.23 16.46 -0.32
C ARG A 529 3.66 16.73 -0.78
N GLN A 530 3.85 16.79 -2.10
CA GLN A 530 5.12 17.14 -2.75
C GLN A 530 5.22 18.62 -3.15
N ALA A 531 4.08 19.32 -3.17
CA ALA A 531 3.96 20.74 -3.50
C ALA A 531 2.84 21.37 -2.66
N PRO A 532 2.86 22.69 -2.41
CA PRO A 532 1.70 23.37 -1.83
C PRO A 532 0.52 23.33 -2.81
N LYS A 533 -0.72 23.23 -2.30
CA LYS A 533 -1.94 23.38 -3.12
C LYS A 533 -2.23 24.86 -3.48
N SER A 534 -1.56 25.80 -2.82
CA SER A 534 -1.82 27.22 -2.98
C SER A 534 -1.18 27.76 -4.26
N GLU A 535 -1.87 28.67 -4.93
CA GLU A 535 -1.38 29.41 -6.12
C GLU A 535 -0.70 30.74 -5.75
N ASP A 536 -0.51 31.01 -4.45
CA ASP A 536 0.15 32.23 -3.97
C ASP A 536 1.62 32.26 -4.41
N VAL A 537 1.93 33.23 -5.28
CA VAL A 537 3.24 33.40 -5.92
C VAL A 537 4.36 33.53 -4.87
N TYR A 538 4.16 34.28 -3.79
CA TYR A 538 5.19 34.48 -2.77
C TYR A 538 5.49 33.17 -2.02
N LEU A 539 4.46 32.37 -1.73
CA LEU A 539 4.65 31.07 -1.12
C LEU A 539 5.38 30.10 -2.06
N LEU A 540 5.07 30.14 -3.36
CA LEU A 540 5.74 29.32 -4.37
C LEU A 540 7.22 29.70 -4.53
N LEU A 541 7.55 30.98 -4.48
CA LEU A 541 8.94 31.46 -4.48
C LEU A 541 9.71 30.99 -3.24
N LEU A 542 9.11 31.11 -2.05
CA LEU A 542 9.70 30.58 -0.81
C LEU A 542 9.91 29.06 -0.88
N VAL A 543 8.96 28.34 -1.48
CA VAL A 543 9.10 26.89 -1.71
C VAL A 543 10.26 26.60 -2.66
N LYS A 544 10.42 27.34 -3.76
CA LYS A 544 11.55 27.18 -4.67
C LYS A 544 12.88 27.39 -3.95
N LEU A 545 12.98 28.45 -3.14
CA LEU A 545 14.15 28.76 -2.31
C LEU A 545 14.47 27.63 -1.32
N TYR A 546 13.51 27.22 -0.49
CA TYR A 546 13.75 26.16 0.51
C TYR A 546 13.91 24.78 -0.11
N ARG A 547 13.40 24.53 -1.32
CA ARG A 547 13.67 23.31 -2.08
C ARG A 547 15.11 23.28 -2.59
N PHE A 548 15.64 24.42 -3.03
CA PHE A 548 17.06 24.56 -3.37
C PHE A 548 17.94 24.31 -2.14
N LEU A 549 17.68 25.00 -1.01
CA LEU A 549 18.44 24.84 0.23
C LEU A 549 18.36 23.42 0.80
N ALA A 550 17.16 22.81 0.83
CA ALA A 550 17.01 21.45 1.35
C ALA A 550 17.77 20.39 0.52
N ARG A 551 18.02 20.66 -0.78
CA ARG A 551 18.79 19.79 -1.66
C ARG A 551 20.30 20.04 -1.60
N ARG A 552 20.74 21.28 -1.33
CA ARG A 552 22.16 21.67 -1.45
C ARG A 552 22.91 21.75 -0.13
N THR A 553 22.23 21.99 1.00
CA THR A 553 22.88 22.29 2.29
C THR A 553 22.79 21.15 3.31
N ASP A 554 22.18 20.01 2.96
CA ASP A 554 21.95 18.82 3.79
C ASP A 554 21.37 18.99 5.20
N SER A 555 20.95 20.21 5.58
CA SER A 555 20.34 20.49 6.88
C SER A 555 18.93 19.92 7.00
N SER A 556 18.68 19.19 8.09
CA SER A 556 17.36 18.65 8.43
C SER A 556 16.33 19.76 8.68
N PHE A 557 16.78 20.92 9.17
CA PHE A 557 15.94 22.11 9.37
C PHE A 557 15.26 22.52 8.06
N ASN A 558 16.02 22.66 6.97
CA ASN A 558 15.49 23.06 5.67
C ASN A 558 14.47 22.06 5.11
N LYS A 559 14.74 20.76 5.27
CA LYS A 559 13.80 19.69 4.89
C LYS A 559 12.47 19.80 5.67
N VAL A 560 12.52 20.13 6.96
CA VAL A 560 11.32 20.31 7.78
C VAL A 560 10.58 21.60 7.43
N VAL A 561 11.27 22.72 7.21
CA VAL A 561 10.65 23.99 6.78
C VAL A 561 9.95 23.81 5.44
N LEU A 562 10.60 23.21 4.45
CA LEU A 562 10.02 22.89 3.14
C LEU A 562 8.74 22.04 3.28
N LYS A 563 8.80 20.96 4.07
CA LYS A 563 7.64 20.11 4.33
C LYS A 563 6.50 20.89 5.00
N ARG A 564 6.81 21.88 5.86
CA ARG A 564 5.81 22.72 6.52
C ARG A 564 5.21 23.77 5.58
N LEU A 565 5.95 24.28 4.60
CA LEU A 565 5.41 25.17 3.57
C LEU A 565 4.33 24.47 2.72
N PHE A 566 4.46 23.17 2.47
CA PHE A 566 3.45 22.36 1.75
C PHE A 566 2.15 22.12 2.53
N MET A 567 2.16 22.35 3.85
CA MET A 567 1.03 22.00 4.70
C MET A 567 -0.17 22.92 4.48
N SER A 568 -1.36 22.32 4.58
CA SER A 568 -2.62 23.05 4.58
C SER A 568 -2.72 24.00 5.78
N ARG A 569 -3.59 25.01 5.68
CA ARG A 569 -3.85 25.99 6.76
C ARG A 569 -4.20 25.34 8.10
N VAL A 570 -5.00 24.27 8.09
CA VAL A 570 -5.36 23.50 9.30
C VAL A 570 -4.11 22.92 10.00
N ASN A 571 -3.11 22.51 9.23
CA ASN A 571 -1.85 21.97 9.75
C ASN A 571 -0.81 23.05 10.06
N ARG A 572 -1.09 24.32 9.76
CA ARG A 572 -0.31 25.51 10.15
C ARG A 572 -1.14 26.38 11.12
N PRO A 573 -1.48 25.89 12.32
CA PRO A 573 -2.25 26.65 13.29
C PRO A 573 -1.48 27.90 13.75
N PRO A 574 -2.18 29.00 14.08
CA PRO A 574 -1.53 30.21 14.58
C PRO A 574 -0.86 29.97 15.94
N MET A 575 0.17 30.77 16.23
CA MET A 575 0.89 30.78 17.50
C MET A 575 0.77 32.15 18.16
N SER A 576 0.39 32.19 19.44
CA SER A 576 0.34 33.45 20.19
C SER A 576 1.72 33.91 20.66
N VAL A 577 1.95 35.22 20.75
CA VAL A 577 3.21 35.80 21.29
C VAL A 577 3.53 35.25 22.68
N SER A 578 2.53 35.11 23.56
CA SER A 578 2.66 34.51 24.89
C SER A 578 3.20 33.08 24.88
N ARG A 579 2.92 32.31 23.82
CA ARG A 579 3.39 30.93 23.68
C ARG A 579 4.75 30.87 23.01
N VAL A 580 5.09 31.83 22.15
CA VAL A 580 6.45 32.02 21.66
C VAL A 580 7.37 32.33 22.85
N ALA A 581 7.05 33.35 23.64
CA ALA A 581 7.82 33.76 24.80
C ALA A 581 8.09 32.59 25.75
N ARG A 582 7.06 31.83 26.13
CA ARG A 582 7.20 30.64 27.00
C ARG A 582 8.15 29.58 26.47
N ASN A 583 8.15 29.33 25.15
CA ASN A 583 9.04 28.32 24.56
C ASN A 583 10.49 28.81 24.41
N MET A 584 10.69 30.13 24.50
CA MET A 584 11.98 30.83 24.39
C MET A 584 12.65 31.08 25.74
N ILE A 585 11.96 30.83 26.87
CA ILE A 585 12.55 30.91 28.21
C ILE A 585 13.79 29.99 28.27
N GLY A 586 14.93 30.55 28.72
CA GLY A 586 16.21 29.86 28.82
C GLY A 586 16.91 29.60 27.49
N LYS A 587 16.49 30.26 26.41
CA LYS A 587 17.03 30.09 25.05
C LYS A 587 17.27 31.43 24.36
N ASP A 588 17.93 32.31 25.10
CA ASP A 588 18.23 33.67 24.67
C ASP A 588 19.19 33.66 23.47
N GLY A 589 19.13 34.71 22.65
CA GLY A 589 19.95 34.84 21.44
C GLY A 589 19.54 33.96 20.24
N LYS A 590 18.55 33.06 20.39
CA LYS A 590 18.04 32.22 19.29
C LYS A 590 16.82 32.85 18.60
N THR A 591 16.67 32.61 17.31
CA THR A 591 15.50 33.08 16.54
C THR A 591 14.37 32.05 16.57
N ALA A 592 13.17 32.46 16.97
CA ALA A 592 11.98 31.63 16.96
C ALA A 592 11.39 31.53 15.55
N VAL A 593 11.41 30.34 14.95
CA VAL A 593 10.95 30.10 13.57
C VAL A 593 9.58 29.43 13.57
N ILE A 594 8.59 30.07 12.95
CA ILE A 594 7.19 29.63 12.93
C ILE A 594 6.66 29.64 11.50
N VAL A 595 6.52 28.45 10.90
CA VAL A 595 5.89 28.29 9.58
C VAL A 595 4.37 28.39 9.70
N GLY A 596 3.88 29.61 9.90
CA GLY A 596 2.47 29.91 10.13
C GLY A 596 2.27 31.37 10.55
N THR A 597 1.09 31.66 11.11
CA THR A 597 0.73 33.00 11.57
C THR A 597 1.07 33.18 13.04
N VAL A 598 1.68 34.32 13.39
CA VAL A 598 1.86 34.75 14.78
C VAL A 598 0.78 35.78 15.14
N THR A 599 0.07 35.54 16.24
CA THR A 599 -1.05 36.36 16.72
C THR A 599 -0.75 36.98 18.07
N ASP A 600 -1.39 38.09 18.38
CA ASP A 600 -1.27 38.75 19.68
C ASP A 600 -2.01 37.99 20.78
N ASP A 601 -1.67 38.26 22.03
CA ASP A 601 -2.35 37.77 23.23
C ASP A 601 -2.43 38.91 24.25
N ASN A 602 -3.59 39.55 24.34
CA ASN A 602 -3.82 40.71 25.21
C ASN A 602 -3.63 40.38 26.69
N ARG A 603 -3.74 39.09 27.08
CA ARG A 603 -3.56 38.64 28.47
C ARG A 603 -2.09 38.61 28.90
N PHE A 604 -1.17 38.61 27.94
CA PHE A 604 0.26 38.67 28.23
C PHE A 604 0.63 40.14 28.23
N LEU A 605 1.01 40.70 29.39
CA LEU A 605 1.19 42.15 29.55
C LEU A 605 2.53 42.64 29.01
N GLU A 606 3.61 42.02 29.46
CA GLU A 606 4.98 42.37 29.09
C GLU A 606 5.54 41.35 28.11
N VAL A 607 6.00 41.82 26.94
CA VAL A 607 6.60 40.98 25.92
C VAL A 607 8.12 41.10 26.03
N PRO A 608 8.87 40.00 26.21
CA PRO A 608 10.33 40.07 26.22
C PRO A 608 10.87 40.36 24.81
N LYS A 609 12.14 40.75 24.72
CA LYS A 609 12.84 40.94 23.44
C LYS A 609 12.92 39.60 22.69
N LEU A 610 12.16 39.47 21.61
CA LEU A 610 12.07 38.24 20.79
C LEU A 610 12.50 38.50 19.35
N SER A 611 13.33 37.61 18.79
CA SER A 611 13.58 37.54 17.35
C SER A 611 12.70 36.45 16.75
N ILE A 612 11.74 36.81 15.88
CA ILE A 612 10.71 35.90 15.36
C ILE A 612 10.76 35.88 13.83
N ALA A 613 10.97 34.69 13.25
CA ALA A 613 10.79 34.46 11.82
C ALA A 613 9.46 33.76 11.55
N CYS A 614 8.57 34.37 10.77
CA CYS A 614 7.26 33.79 10.48
C CYS A 614 6.74 34.10 9.08
N LEU A 615 5.69 33.38 8.64
CA LEU A 615 5.06 33.64 7.34
C LEU A 615 4.16 34.88 7.39
N ARG A 616 3.47 35.06 8.51
CA ARG A 616 2.56 36.18 8.73
C ARG A 616 2.54 36.55 10.20
N ILE A 617 2.46 37.83 10.50
CA ILE A 617 2.24 38.35 11.84
C ILE A 617 1.04 39.29 11.84
N THR A 618 0.25 39.31 12.91
CA THR A 618 -0.82 40.31 13.06
C THR A 618 -0.23 41.68 13.37
N LYS A 619 -0.89 42.77 12.93
CA LYS A 619 -0.41 44.15 13.13
C LYS A 619 -0.15 44.46 14.60
N SER A 620 -1.06 44.06 15.49
CA SER A 620 -0.93 44.24 16.94
C SER A 620 0.26 43.47 17.53
N ALA A 621 0.43 42.19 17.17
CA ALA A 621 1.58 41.40 17.61
C ALA A 621 2.90 41.99 17.14
N LYS A 622 2.97 42.45 15.88
CA LYS A 622 4.16 43.10 15.32
C LYS A 622 4.51 44.36 16.10
N ALA A 623 3.54 45.23 16.36
CA ALA A 623 3.74 46.46 17.11
C ALA A 623 4.28 46.18 18.53
N ARG A 624 3.76 45.16 19.21
CA ARG A 624 4.21 44.80 20.57
C ARG A 624 5.61 44.20 20.61
N VAL A 625 5.96 43.33 19.67
CA VAL A 625 7.31 42.76 19.58
C VAL A 625 8.34 43.84 19.25
N LEU A 626 8.02 44.75 18.32
CA LEU A 626 8.90 45.89 18.00
C LEU A 626 9.01 46.88 19.17
N LYS A 627 7.90 47.17 19.88
CA LYS A 627 7.92 48.02 21.07
C LYS A 627 8.80 47.45 22.20
N ALA A 628 8.84 46.12 22.33
CA ALA A 628 9.75 45.43 23.25
C ALA A 628 11.22 45.40 22.78
N GLY A 629 11.56 46.05 21.65
CA GLY A 629 12.89 46.02 21.05
C GLY A 629 13.25 44.69 20.39
N GLY A 630 12.25 43.84 20.13
CA GLY A 630 12.39 42.60 19.37
C GLY A 630 12.41 42.82 17.87
N GLU A 631 12.57 41.75 17.12
CA GLU A 631 12.69 41.77 15.66
C GLU A 631 11.73 40.76 15.02
N VAL A 632 11.15 41.13 13.88
CA VAL A 632 10.28 40.25 13.09
C VAL A 632 10.86 40.11 11.69
N ILE A 633 11.19 38.88 11.31
CA ILE A 633 11.96 38.52 10.12
C ILE A 633 11.08 37.65 9.19
N THR A 634 11.27 37.78 7.88
CA THR A 634 10.64 36.89 6.89
C THR A 634 11.50 35.64 6.60
N PHE A 635 10.94 34.65 5.91
CA PHE A 635 11.65 33.38 5.68
C PHE A 635 12.82 33.51 4.68
N ASP A 636 12.73 34.42 3.73
CA ASP A 636 13.82 34.81 2.82
C ASP A 636 14.97 35.50 3.57
N GLN A 637 14.66 36.47 4.43
CA GLN A 637 15.66 37.11 5.31
C GLN A 637 16.32 36.12 6.27
N LEU A 638 15.55 35.17 6.81
CA LEU A 638 16.09 34.09 7.64
C LEU A 638 17.07 33.21 6.87
N ALA A 639 16.75 32.88 5.61
CA ALA A 639 17.63 32.08 4.76
C ALA A 639 18.97 32.78 4.47
N LEU A 640 18.97 34.11 4.38
CA LEU A 640 20.20 34.90 4.26
C LEU A 640 21.04 34.87 5.54
N ARG A 641 20.41 35.00 6.72
CA ARG A 641 21.12 35.01 8.02
C ARG A 641 21.63 33.64 8.44
N ALA A 642 20.80 32.62 8.27
CA ALA A 642 21.04 31.27 8.78
C ALA A 642 20.62 30.22 7.73
N PRO A 643 21.38 30.06 6.62
CA PRO A 643 21.04 29.13 5.54
C PRO A 643 21.04 27.66 6.01
N THR A 644 21.80 27.34 7.05
CA THR A 644 21.83 26.01 7.69
C THR A 644 20.77 25.84 8.78
N GLY A 645 20.13 26.94 9.24
CA GLY A 645 19.23 26.95 10.39
C GLY A 645 19.94 27.04 11.75
N ALA A 646 21.23 27.37 11.80
CA ALA A 646 21.97 27.58 13.04
C ALA A 646 21.30 28.64 13.94
N ASN A 647 21.34 28.46 15.26
CA ASN A 647 20.74 29.34 16.26
C ASN A 647 19.23 29.61 16.08
N THR A 648 18.49 28.68 15.47
CA THR A 648 17.04 28.77 15.33
C THR A 648 16.29 27.75 16.18
N ILE A 649 15.06 28.09 16.58
CA ILE A 649 14.15 27.19 17.27
C ILE A 649 12.87 27.08 16.46
N LEU A 650 12.63 25.89 15.90
CA LEU A 650 11.49 25.64 15.05
C LEU A 650 10.23 25.29 15.85
N LEU A 651 9.35 26.27 16.04
CA LEU A 651 8.12 26.14 16.82
C LEU A 651 6.91 25.79 15.94
N ARG A 652 5.87 25.22 16.55
CA ARG A 652 4.59 24.92 15.88
C ARG A 652 3.41 25.16 16.81
N GLY A 653 2.34 25.76 16.30
CA GLY A 653 1.10 25.91 17.05
C GLY A 653 0.46 24.56 17.38
N LYS A 654 -0.38 24.54 18.43
CA LYS A 654 -1.10 23.33 18.84
C LYS A 654 -2.20 23.01 17.81
N LYS A 655 -2.18 21.81 17.22
CA LYS A 655 -3.15 21.40 16.19
C LYS A 655 -4.49 20.93 16.75
N ASN A 656 -4.45 20.30 17.92
CA ASN A 656 -5.58 19.52 18.43
C ASN A 656 -6.62 20.35 19.20
N THR A 657 -6.47 21.68 19.23
CA THR A 657 -7.36 22.57 20.00
C THR A 657 -8.53 23.14 19.19
N ARG A 658 -8.59 22.86 17.88
CA ARG A 658 -9.69 23.33 17.03
C ARG A 658 -11.00 22.63 17.40
N GLU A 659 -12.11 23.33 17.27
CA GLU A 659 -13.45 22.80 17.59
C GLU A 659 -13.75 21.48 16.87
N ALA A 660 -13.44 21.37 15.58
CA ALA A 660 -13.62 20.13 14.82
C ALA A 660 -12.91 18.92 15.45
N VAL A 661 -11.74 19.10 16.09
CA VAL A 661 -10.99 18.00 16.71
C VAL A 661 -11.67 17.50 17.98
N LYS A 662 -12.47 18.34 18.66
CA LYS A 662 -13.22 17.93 19.85
C LYS A 662 -14.33 16.93 19.52
N HIS A 663 -14.80 16.89 18.29
CA HIS A 663 -15.82 15.95 17.83
C HIS A 663 -15.22 14.61 17.35
N PHE A 664 -13.91 14.55 17.15
CA PHE A 664 -13.24 13.34 16.67
C PHE A 664 -12.91 12.39 17.84
N GLY A 665 -12.70 11.12 17.51
CA GLY A 665 -12.37 10.07 18.48
C GLY A 665 -13.56 9.15 18.75
N MET A 666 -13.41 8.31 19.77
CA MET A 666 -14.49 7.42 20.21
C MET A 666 -15.70 8.25 20.65
N GLY A 667 -16.89 7.79 20.27
CA GLY A 667 -18.15 8.56 20.24
C GLY A 667 -18.51 9.35 21.49
N PRO A 668 -19.62 10.10 21.46
CA PRO A 668 -19.88 11.16 22.43
C PRO A 668 -20.14 10.66 23.87
N GLY A 669 -20.10 9.35 24.11
CA GLY A 669 -20.14 8.73 25.43
C GLY A 669 -18.94 9.01 26.32
N LYS A 670 -17.73 9.19 25.77
CA LYS A 670 -16.52 9.45 26.59
C LYS A 670 -16.25 10.94 26.76
N HIS A 671 -15.49 11.53 25.83
CA HIS A 671 -15.05 12.92 25.89
C HIS A 671 -15.16 13.65 24.54
N ALA A 672 -15.65 12.96 23.49
CA ALA A 672 -15.94 13.61 22.22
C ALA A 672 -17.19 14.49 22.38
N LYS A 673 -17.08 15.74 21.92
CA LYS A 673 -18.19 16.69 21.93
C LYS A 673 -19.27 16.19 20.94
N PRO A 674 -20.55 16.10 21.33
CA PRO A 674 -21.61 15.75 20.39
C PRO A 674 -21.89 16.90 19.40
N TYR A 675 -22.39 16.55 18.22
CA TYR A 675 -22.88 17.51 17.23
C TYR A 675 -24.31 17.90 17.58
N VAL A 676 -24.47 19.03 18.27
CA VAL A 676 -25.77 19.54 18.73
C VAL A 676 -25.99 20.93 18.16
N GLN A 677 -27.20 21.23 17.71
CA GLN A 677 -27.56 22.55 17.15
C GLN A 677 -27.39 23.68 18.17
N SER A 678 -27.82 23.47 19.41
CA SER A 678 -27.74 24.45 20.49
C SER A 678 -27.36 23.80 21.83
N LYS A 679 -26.81 24.60 22.75
CA LYS A 679 -26.48 24.10 24.10
C LYS A 679 -27.63 24.40 25.04
N GLY A 680 -28.10 23.40 25.80
CA GLY A 680 -29.14 23.62 26.80
C GLY A 680 -29.54 22.36 27.57
N ARG A 681 -30.50 22.49 28.49
CA ARG A 681 -31.05 21.35 29.25
C ARG A 681 -31.81 20.37 28.35
N LYS A 682 -32.52 20.89 27.35
CA LYS A 682 -33.37 20.12 26.43
C LYS A 682 -32.60 19.39 25.32
N PHE A 683 -31.31 19.68 25.13
CA PHE A 683 -30.51 19.15 24.01
C PHE A 683 -29.48 18.13 24.50
N GLU A 684 -29.70 16.85 24.19
CA GLU A 684 -28.79 15.72 24.46
C GLU A 684 -28.20 15.65 25.89
N LYS A 685 -29.00 15.96 26.91
CA LYS A 685 -28.61 15.86 28.34
C LYS A 685 -29.43 14.86 29.18
N ALA A 686 -30.33 14.12 28.55
CA ALA A 686 -31.24 13.17 29.21
C ALA A 686 -30.66 11.73 29.22
N ARG A 687 -31.29 10.79 28.49
CA ARG A 687 -30.88 9.38 28.42
C ARG A 687 -29.44 9.26 27.89
N GLY A 688 -28.62 8.40 28.52
CA GLY A 688 -27.23 8.15 28.13
C GLY A 688 -26.21 9.14 28.70
N ARG A 689 -26.63 10.18 29.42
CA ARG A 689 -25.73 11.18 30.06
C ARG A 689 -25.80 11.19 31.58
N ARG A 690 -26.85 10.59 32.17
CA ARG A 690 -27.13 10.62 33.60
C ARG A 690 -27.72 9.28 34.01
N ALA A 691 -27.32 8.78 35.18
CA ALA A 691 -27.80 7.51 35.70
C ALA A 691 -29.33 7.49 35.91
N SER A 692 -29.92 8.63 36.29
CA SER A 692 -31.37 8.76 36.55
C SER A 692 -32.26 8.63 35.29
N ARG A 693 -31.69 8.52 34.09
CA ARG A 693 -32.44 8.35 32.84
C ARG A 693 -31.87 7.19 32.04
N GLY A 694 -32.19 5.96 32.47
CA GLY A 694 -31.80 4.72 31.81
C GLY A 694 -30.37 4.28 32.11
N PHE A 695 -29.37 5.01 31.60
CA PHE A 695 -27.95 4.70 31.82
C PHE A 695 -27.06 5.92 31.60
N LYS A 696 -25.82 5.87 32.10
CA LYS A 696 -24.78 6.88 31.88
C LYS A 696 -23.62 6.25 31.14
N VAL A 697 -23.30 6.80 29.97
CA VAL A 697 -22.11 6.44 29.18
C VAL A 697 -20.91 7.25 29.62
#